data_AF-A0A357YPY3-F1
#
_entry.id   AF-A0A357YPY3-F1
#
_cell.length_a   1.000
_cell.length_b   1.000
_cell.length_c   1.000
_cell.angle_alpha   90.00
_cell.angle_beta   90.00
_cell.angle_gamma   90.00
#
_symmetry.space_group_name_H-M   'P 1'
#
loop_
_entity.id
_entity.type
_entity.pdbx_description
1 polymer ?
#
loop_
_entity_poly.entity_id
_entity_poly.type
_entity_poly.pdbx_seq_one_letter_code
_entity_poly.pdbx_strand_id
1 'polypeptide(L)'
;MTCQPSKQPTILAPAGDIQSFLAAIAAGADAIYCGLKIFSARMEADNFSIEELARLTKLAHSKGIQVYVAFNSIIKEAETDKVLRILDKLARYADVDALIIQDTAMVSLAEQAGFKGKLHLSTLGNCTHPAGLTAAQKSGFSRVVLPREFSLDEIRAMAAAVPETMDLEVFIHGALCYSVSGRCYWSSWFGGKSALRGRCVQPCRRLYEQNGKKARYFSCMDLSADVLAKVLKEIPNISTWKIEGRKKSPHYVYYTVMAYRLLRDSPDQKNQALSFLAYALGREGSHYNLLSHRISNPLNHASETGSGLFLGRIKNPENPYFISREALLPGDLLRIGYEEETFHQIQKVTRAIPKKGKYFLAAKKGRRINKDTSVFLIDRRGSELEEKLSCLASELGEIPKITIKPLNSSTLGKRPADSVKSPGKRSGHGGKKQPDIYEMDVFRKHPPALKTHNDTGFWISANNYGIKAPPRAWLWLDPVLFPEEEKICQNYVKTALKKGAKNFVLNSPWQIALFDDPQRLNIWAGPFCNITNCLAVEMLKRIGFSGAIVSPELESKTLLSLPECSCLPLGAVCRANWPVAISRIAAPDLDIGKDFTSPMGEVAWTSKYNATYHTFPNWPLDLSSKTDELKQAGFVMLVNLFENIPKGIRMKSRPGTWNWHLKLL
;
A
#
# COMPACT_ATOMS: atom_id res chain seq x y z
N MET A 1 9.30 -20.94 29.86
CA MET A 1 8.99 -19.64 29.23
C MET A 1 7.76 -19.09 29.92
N THR A 2 7.93 -18.21 30.91
CA THR A 2 6.82 -17.50 31.56
C THR A 2 6.27 -16.49 30.55
N CYS A 3 5.09 -16.77 30.02
CA CYS A 3 4.38 -15.90 29.08
C CYS A 3 4.11 -14.56 29.80
N GLN A 4 4.84 -13.49 29.45
CA GLN A 4 4.47 -12.16 29.92
C GLN A 4 3.03 -11.88 29.45
N PRO A 5 2.17 -11.31 30.30
CA PRO A 5 0.81 -10.95 29.87
C PRO A 5 0.91 -10.05 28.64
N SER A 6 0.14 -10.36 27.58
CA SER A 6 0.20 -9.57 26.35
C SER A 6 -0.15 -8.12 26.67
N LYS A 7 0.73 -7.19 26.30
CA LYS A 7 0.45 -5.77 26.43
C LYS A 7 -0.81 -5.45 25.64
N GLN A 8 -1.76 -4.78 26.28
CA GLN A 8 -3.00 -4.36 25.63
C GLN A 8 -2.70 -3.58 24.34
N PRO A 9 -3.26 -3.98 23.17
CA PRO A 9 -2.96 -3.33 21.91
C PRO A 9 -3.48 -1.89 21.85
N THR A 10 -2.67 -0.95 21.35
CA THR A 10 -3.06 0.44 21.05
C THR A 10 -4.12 0.48 19.94
N ILE A 11 -5.22 1.22 20.12
CA ILE A 11 -6.15 1.56 19.04
C ILE A 11 -5.59 2.75 18.27
N LEU A 12 -5.14 2.49 17.04
CA LEU A 12 -4.58 3.50 16.15
C LEU A 12 -5.65 4.00 15.16
N ALA A 13 -6.12 5.22 15.40
CA ALA A 13 -7.19 5.87 14.65
C ALA A 13 -6.67 6.63 13.41
N PRO A 14 -7.40 6.62 12.28
CA PRO A 14 -7.05 7.41 11.11
C PRO A 14 -7.55 8.84 11.22
N ALA A 15 -6.77 9.80 10.74
CA ALA A 15 -7.22 11.18 10.53
C ALA A 15 -6.85 11.68 9.12
N GLY A 16 -7.86 12.13 8.37
CA GLY A 16 -7.72 12.76 7.05
C GLY A 16 -7.74 14.28 7.06
N ASP A 17 -8.33 14.84 8.11
CA ASP A 17 -8.61 16.26 8.30
C ASP A 17 -8.69 16.56 9.81
N ILE A 18 -8.76 17.85 10.17
CA ILE A 18 -8.79 18.30 11.57
C ILE A 18 -9.98 17.72 12.34
N GLN A 19 -11.17 17.69 11.76
CA GLN A 19 -12.37 17.20 12.45
C GLN A 19 -12.27 15.71 12.74
N SER A 20 -11.73 14.93 11.80
CA SER A 20 -11.45 13.50 11.97
C SER A 20 -10.38 13.26 13.04
N PHE A 21 -9.38 14.13 13.15
CA PHE A 21 -8.39 14.08 14.23
C PHE A 21 -9.04 14.32 15.59
N LEU A 22 -9.85 15.38 15.72
CA LEU A 22 -10.58 15.68 16.95
C LEU A 22 -11.58 14.57 17.30
N ALA A 23 -12.21 13.92 16.31
CA ALA A 23 -13.09 12.79 16.54
C ALA A 23 -12.36 11.57 17.11
N ALA A 24 -11.12 11.33 16.67
CA ALA A 24 -10.28 10.28 17.26
C ALA A 24 -9.94 10.58 18.73
N ILE A 25 -9.64 11.84 19.07
CA ILE A 25 -9.45 12.28 20.46
C ILE A 25 -10.74 12.08 21.27
N ALA A 26 -11.88 12.53 20.73
CA ALA A 26 -13.17 12.43 21.39
C ALA A 26 -13.60 10.97 21.67
N ALA A 27 -13.24 10.05 20.78
CA ALA A 27 -13.46 8.61 20.96
C ALA A 27 -12.45 7.95 21.91
N GLY A 28 -11.41 8.66 22.32
CA GLY A 28 -10.33 8.19 23.20
C GLY A 28 -9.42 7.16 22.55
N ALA A 29 -9.04 7.38 21.28
CA ALA A 29 -7.98 6.60 20.64
C ALA A 29 -6.67 6.70 21.43
N ASP A 30 -5.88 5.63 21.50
CA ASP A 30 -4.57 5.67 22.17
C ASP A 30 -3.49 6.30 21.28
N ALA A 31 -3.68 6.22 19.96
CA ALA A 31 -2.83 6.86 18.98
C ALA A 31 -3.62 7.28 17.73
N ILE A 32 -3.12 8.30 17.03
CA ILE A 32 -3.70 8.81 15.78
C ILE A 32 -2.64 8.79 14.69
N TYR A 33 -2.97 8.26 13.50
CA TYR A 33 -2.12 8.41 12.32
C TYR A 33 -2.74 9.32 11.26
N CYS A 34 -1.93 10.24 10.75
CA CYS A 34 -2.31 11.23 9.75
C CYS A 34 -1.30 11.28 8.59
N GLY A 35 -1.59 12.05 7.54
CA GLY A 35 -0.66 12.28 6.43
C GLY A 35 -0.33 13.75 6.27
N LEU A 36 0.82 14.04 5.65
CA LEU A 36 1.09 15.38 5.13
C LEU A 36 0.43 15.57 3.76
N LYS A 37 0.31 16.83 3.33
CA LYS A 37 -0.23 17.22 2.02
C LYS A 37 0.55 16.63 0.83
N ILE A 38 1.76 16.11 1.07
CA ILE A 38 2.62 15.46 0.09
C ILE A 38 3.24 14.20 0.69
N PHE A 39 3.64 13.27 -0.17
CA PHE A 39 4.30 12.01 0.21
C PHE A 39 3.47 11.07 1.11
N SER A 40 2.15 11.15 1.01
CA SER A 40 1.20 10.24 1.68
C SER A 40 0.51 9.34 0.66
N ALA A 41 0.32 8.06 0.98
CA ALA A 41 -0.46 7.13 0.14
C ALA A 41 -1.96 7.53 -0.02
N ARG A 42 -2.41 8.55 0.71
CA ARG A 42 -3.75 9.16 0.63
C ARG A 42 -3.63 10.68 0.39
N MET A 43 -2.80 11.07 -0.57
CA MET A 43 -2.53 12.47 -0.90
C MET A 43 -3.78 13.30 -1.27
N GLU A 44 -4.86 12.65 -1.71
CA GLU A 44 -6.13 13.31 -2.03
C GLU A 44 -7.02 13.60 -0.80
N ALA A 45 -6.63 13.19 0.41
CA ALA A 45 -7.26 13.72 1.62
C ALA A 45 -6.78 15.16 1.88
N ASP A 46 -7.52 15.93 2.69
CA ASP A 46 -7.13 17.30 3.04
C ASP A 46 -5.72 17.36 3.63
N ASN A 47 -5.42 16.38 4.51
CA ASN A 47 -4.13 16.20 5.18
C ASN A 47 -3.68 17.47 5.94
N PHE A 48 -2.49 17.41 6.55
CA PHE A 48 -2.06 18.43 7.51
C PHE A 48 -0.82 19.18 7.03
N SER A 49 -0.77 20.49 7.30
CA SER A 49 0.48 21.24 7.32
C SER A 49 1.26 20.94 8.62
N ILE A 50 2.52 21.36 8.67
CA ILE A 50 3.37 21.15 9.87
C ILE A 50 2.87 22.05 11.01
N GLU A 51 2.40 23.25 10.71
CA GLU A 51 1.79 24.19 11.66
C GLU A 51 0.54 23.62 12.32
N GLU A 52 -0.35 23.04 11.50
CA GLU A 52 -1.57 22.38 11.99
C GLU A 52 -1.21 21.18 12.86
N LEU A 53 -0.28 20.34 12.36
CA LEU A 53 0.13 19.13 13.05
C LEU A 53 0.78 19.42 14.40
N ALA A 54 1.65 20.43 14.51
CA ALA A 54 2.30 20.77 15.76
C ALA A 54 1.30 21.10 16.89
N ARG A 55 0.23 21.85 16.56
CA ARG A 55 -0.82 22.19 17.54
C ARG A 55 -1.66 20.97 17.90
N LEU A 56 -2.01 20.17 16.90
CA LEU A 56 -2.77 18.94 17.09
C LEU A 56 -2.00 17.88 17.89
N THR A 57 -0.69 17.74 17.65
CA THR A 57 0.17 16.87 18.44
C THR A 57 0.21 17.32 19.89
N LYS A 58 0.37 18.61 20.16
CA LYS A 58 0.31 19.13 21.53
C LYS A 58 -1.03 18.86 22.22
N LEU A 59 -2.14 19.00 21.49
CA LEU A 59 -3.47 18.65 22.01
C LEU A 59 -3.60 17.14 22.27
N ALA A 60 -3.12 16.30 21.35
CA ALA A 60 -3.16 14.84 21.51
C ALA A 60 -2.34 14.40 22.73
N HIS A 61 -1.12 14.91 22.86
CA HIS A 61 -0.23 14.61 23.99
C HIS A 61 -0.81 15.07 25.33
N SER A 62 -1.52 16.20 25.39
CA SER A 62 -2.19 16.63 26.63
C SER A 62 -3.31 15.67 27.07
N LYS A 63 -3.80 14.83 26.15
CA LYS A 63 -4.75 13.74 26.42
C LYS A 63 -4.09 12.35 26.48
N GLY A 64 -2.75 12.27 26.44
CA GLY A 64 -1.99 11.01 26.47
C GLY A 64 -2.04 10.21 25.16
N ILE A 65 -2.38 10.86 24.04
CA ILE A 65 -2.56 10.22 22.73
C ILE A 65 -1.33 10.46 21.86
N GLN A 66 -0.77 9.38 21.30
CA GLN A 66 0.39 9.48 20.40
C GLN A 66 0.00 9.89 18.97
N VAL A 67 0.92 10.53 18.24
CA VAL A 67 0.70 10.98 16.86
C VAL A 67 1.73 10.39 15.90
N TYR A 68 1.25 9.66 14.90
CA TYR A 68 2.08 9.04 13.87
C TYR A 68 1.85 9.71 12.51
N VAL A 69 2.92 9.94 11.74
CA VAL A 69 2.82 10.50 10.39
C VAL A 69 3.08 9.43 9.35
N ALA A 70 2.09 9.16 8.50
CA ALA A 70 2.27 8.34 7.32
C ALA A 70 2.94 9.14 6.20
N PHE A 71 4.24 8.87 6.04
CA PHE A 71 5.12 9.34 4.97
C PHE A 71 5.48 8.15 4.06
N ASN A 72 4.44 7.46 3.61
CA ASN A 72 4.54 6.16 2.95
C ASN A 72 4.32 6.25 1.45
N SER A 73 4.93 7.23 0.78
CA SER A 73 5.07 7.26 -0.68
C SER A 73 6.51 6.96 -1.07
N ILE A 74 6.71 6.32 -2.23
CA ILE A 74 8.05 6.16 -2.83
C ILE A 74 8.62 7.52 -3.23
N ILE A 75 9.92 7.71 -3.04
CA ILE A 75 10.62 8.99 -3.23
C ILE A 75 11.56 8.88 -4.43
N LYS A 76 11.45 9.82 -5.38
CA LYS A 76 12.39 9.91 -6.50
C LYS A 76 13.69 10.56 -6.03
N GLU A 77 14.78 10.26 -6.73
CA GLU A 77 16.10 10.85 -6.47
C GLU A 77 16.05 12.38 -6.30
N ALA A 78 15.40 13.09 -7.24
CA ALA A 78 15.28 14.55 -7.23
C ALA A 78 14.42 15.11 -6.08
N GLU A 79 13.72 14.26 -5.33
CA GLU A 79 12.83 14.66 -4.22
C GLU A 79 13.49 14.49 -2.84
N THR A 80 14.64 13.82 -2.75
CA THR A 80 15.34 13.52 -1.48
C THR A 80 15.64 14.77 -0.65
N ASP A 81 16.17 15.82 -1.27
CA ASP A 81 16.42 17.12 -0.63
C ASP A 81 15.14 17.76 -0.06
N LYS A 82 14.03 17.64 -0.80
CA LYS A 82 12.73 18.17 -0.36
C LYS A 82 12.21 17.39 0.84
N VAL A 83 12.35 16.06 0.82
CA VAL A 83 11.96 15.18 1.91
C VAL A 83 12.77 15.49 3.16
N LEU A 84 14.09 15.64 3.04
CA LEU A 84 14.97 15.98 4.17
C LEU A 84 14.53 17.28 4.86
N ARG A 85 14.22 18.33 4.09
CA ARG A 85 13.70 19.60 4.63
C ARG A 85 12.37 19.45 5.36
N ILE A 86 11.51 18.54 4.92
CA ILE A 86 10.22 18.29 5.57
C ILE A 86 10.42 17.53 6.88
N LEU A 87 11.25 16.48 6.87
CA LEU A 87 11.57 15.69 8.05
C LEU A 87 12.23 16.53 9.14
N ASP A 88 13.14 17.41 8.75
CA ASP A 88 13.78 18.34 9.68
C ASP A 88 12.74 19.27 10.34
N LYS A 89 11.81 19.84 9.56
CA LYS A 89 10.72 20.65 10.13
C LYS A 89 9.80 19.84 11.03
N LEU A 90 9.48 18.60 10.66
CA LEU A 90 8.70 17.71 11.52
C LEU A 90 9.41 17.46 12.86
N ALA A 91 10.69 17.13 12.80
CA ALA A 91 11.51 16.87 13.99
C ALA A 91 11.63 18.09 14.91
N ARG A 92 11.73 19.30 14.36
CA ARG A 92 11.86 20.54 15.14
C ARG A 92 10.56 21.06 15.74
N TYR A 93 9.44 20.92 15.02
CA TYR A 93 8.22 21.68 15.32
C TYR A 93 7.01 20.84 15.70
N ALA A 94 6.90 19.60 15.21
CA ALA A 94 5.66 18.82 15.33
C ALA A 94 5.67 17.74 16.41
N ASP A 95 6.85 17.39 16.93
CA ASP A 95 7.06 16.40 18.02
C ASP A 95 6.28 15.08 17.84
N VAL A 96 6.27 14.55 16.61
CA VAL A 96 5.49 13.33 16.29
C VAL A 96 6.21 12.07 16.77
N ASP A 97 5.46 11.12 17.31
CA ASP A 97 5.98 9.90 17.96
C ASP A 97 6.57 8.89 16.97
N ALA A 98 6.04 8.83 15.74
CA ALA A 98 6.49 7.86 14.74
C ALA A 98 6.25 8.29 13.29
N LEU A 99 7.06 7.74 12.37
CA LEU A 99 6.85 7.79 10.93
C LEU A 99 6.48 6.41 10.38
N ILE A 100 5.42 6.34 9.59
CA ILE A 100 5.02 5.14 8.85
C ILE A 100 5.52 5.30 7.41
N ILE A 101 6.54 4.54 7.02
CA ILE A 101 7.30 4.73 5.78
C ILE A 101 7.34 3.44 4.95
N GLN A 102 7.56 3.56 3.64
CA GLN A 102 7.77 2.40 2.76
C GLN A 102 9.14 2.40 2.08
N ASP A 103 9.67 3.59 1.76
CA ASP A 103 10.94 3.76 1.07
C ASP A 103 12.06 3.71 2.10
N THR A 104 13.01 2.79 1.92
CA THR A 104 14.11 2.57 2.89
C THR A 104 15.06 3.76 2.97
N ALA A 105 15.07 4.65 1.97
CA ALA A 105 15.80 5.93 2.03
C ALA A 105 15.39 6.80 3.22
N MET A 106 14.14 6.66 3.67
CA MET A 106 13.61 7.44 4.79
C MET A 106 14.33 7.15 6.11
N VAL A 107 14.97 5.99 6.26
CA VAL A 107 15.76 5.68 7.47
C VAL A 107 16.93 6.65 7.57
N SER A 108 17.77 6.72 6.53
CA SER A 108 18.92 7.64 6.48
C SER A 108 18.48 9.12 6.52
N LEU A 109 17.38 9.46 5.82
CA LEU A 109 16.87 10.84 5.80
C LEU A 109 16.31 11.27 7.17
N ALA A 110 15.64 10.38 7.90
CA ALA A 110 15.12 10.66 9.23
C ALA A 110 16.27 10.84 10.24
N GLU A 111 17.29 9.98 10.17
CA GLU A 111 18.51 10.11 10.98
C GLU A 111 19.21 11.45 10.70
N GLN A 112 19.42 11.79 9.43
CA GLN A 112 20.05 13.06 9.02
C GLN A 112 19.24 14.29 9.45
N ALA A 113 17.92 14.19 9.48
CA ALA A 113 17.03 15.24 9.96
C ALA A 113 17.00 15.38 11.50
N GLY A 114 17.66 14.47 12.24
CA GLY A 114 17.60 14.42 13.70
C GLY A 114 16.23 13.99 14.24
N PHE A 115 15.46 13.22 13.46
CA PHE A 115 14.18 12.69 13.91
C PHE A 115 14.38 11.62 14.98
N LYS A 116 13.77 11.81 16.16
CA LYS A 116 13.95 10.92 17.32
C LYS A 116 12.84 9.89 17.51
N GLY A 117 11.74 10.03 16.78
CA GLY A 117 10.60 9.12 16.88
C GLY A 117 10.86 7.75 16.23
N LYS A 118 9.88 6.86 16.36
CA LYS A 118 9.95 5.49 15.84
C LYS A 118 9.76 5.44 14.32
N LEU A 119 10.44 4.50 13.67
CA LEU A 119 10.21 4.18 12.25
C LEU A 119 9.40 2.89 12.15
N HIS A 120 8.23 2.98 11.52
CA HIS A 120 7.31 1.86 11.29
C HIS A 120 7.30 1.51 9.80
N LEU A 121 7.55 0.24 9.47
CA LEU A 121 7.50 -0.26 8.10
C LEU A 121 6.04 -0.43 7.67
N SER A 122 5.60 0.41 6.74
CA SER A 122 4.28 0.34 6.12
C SER A 122 4.07 -1.01 5.41
N THR A 123 2.81 -1.46 5.31
CA THR A 123 2.44 -2.60 4.46
C THR A 123 2.88 -2.43 3.00
N LEU A 124 3.07 -1.19 2.52
CA LEU A 124 3.61 -0.91 1.19
C LEU A 124 5.08 -1.34 1.02
N GLY A 125 5.84 -1.49 2.12
CA GLY A 125 7.19 -2.05 2.12
C GLY A 125 7.22 -3.57 1.93
N ASN A 126 6.07 -4.26 1.94
CA ASN A 126 5.92 -5.68 1.59
C ASN A 126 6.81 -6.66 2.39
N CYS A 127 6.89 -6.48 3.72
CA CYS A 127 7.47 -7.48 4.63
C CYS A 127 6.42 -8.54 4.97
N THR A 128 6.45 -9.66 4.24
CA THR A 128 5.36 -10.66 4.24
C THR A 128 5.74 -12.05 4.78
N HIS A 129 6.94 -12.22 5.35
CA HIS A 129 7.37 -13.51 5.90
C HIS A 129 8.18 -13.34 7.19
N PRO A 130 8.14 -14.32 8.11
CA PRO A 130 8.81 -14.30 9.41
C PRO A 130 10.28 -13.86 9.40
N ALA A 131 11.16 -14.50 8.60
CA ALA A 131 12.58 -14.17 8.59
C ALA A 131 12.85 -12.71 8.17
N GLY A 132 11.96 -12.14 7.34
CA GLY A 132 12.03 -10.75 6.89
C GLY A 132 11.97 -9.73 8.03
N LEU A 133 11.35 -10.06 9.18
CA LEU A 133 11.28 -9.17 10.34
C LEU A 133 12.68 -8.83 10.88
N THR A 134 13.60 -9.79 10.88
CA THR A 134 14.99 -9.56 11.31
C THR A 134 15.72 -8.61 10.34
N ALA A 135 15.51 -8.77 9.02
CA ALA A 135 16.08 -7.85 8.03
C ALA A 135 15.50 -6.44 8.17
N ALA A 136 14.19 -6.31 8.42
CA ALA A 136 13.56 -5.02 8.69
C ALA A 136 14.11 -4.37 9.98
N GLN A 137 14.27 -5.13 11.06
CA GLN A 137 14.82 -4.62 12.32
C GLN A 137 16.24 -4.09 12.14
N LYS A 138 17.13 -4.88 11.51
CA LYS A 138 18.51 -4.47 11.17
C LYS A 138 18.54 -3.25 10.26
N SER A 139 17.44 -2.99 9.55
CA SER A 139 17.29 -1.85 8.68
C SER A 139 16.81 -0.57 9.39
N GLY A 140 16.66 -0.58 10.72
CA GLY A 140 16.25 0.58 11.52
C GLY A 140 14.75 0.68 11.79
N PHE A 141 13.96 -0.34 11.42
CA PHE A 141 12.53 -0.37 11.73
C PHE A 141 12.28 -0.91 13.13
N SER A 142 11.41 -0.23 13.87
CA SER A 142 10.97 -0.61 15.22
C SER A 142 9.61 -1.31 15.24
N ARG A 143 8.88 -1.26 14.13
CA ARG A 143 7.57 -1.87 13.95
C ARG A 143 7.35 -2.31 12.52
N VAL A 144 6.67 -3.43 12.31
CA VAL A 144 6.19 -3.84 10.98
C VAL A 144 4.67 -3.87 10.99
N VAL A 145 4.06 -3.18 10.01
CA VAL A 145 2.62 -3.24 9.76
C VAL A 145 2.33 -4.45 8.88
N LEU A 146 1.61 -5.43 9.41
CA LEU A 146 1.29 -6.68 8.72
C LEU A 146 0.27 -6.46 7.58
N PRO A 147 0.38 -7.22 6.47
CA PRO A 147 -0.57 -7.16 5.37
C PRO A 147 -1.99 -7.54 5.81
N ARG A 148 -3.00 -6.98 5.10
CA ARG A 148 -4.43 -7.18 5.41
C ARG A 148 -4.97 -8.53 4.92
N GLU A 149 -4.20 -9.19 4.07
CA GLU A 149 -4.47 -10.49 3.46
C GLU A 149 -4.00 -11.67 4.32
N PHE A 150 -3.41 -11.42 5.49
CA PHE A 150 -2.94 -12.49 6.38
C PHE A 150 -4.08 -13.17 7.13
N SER A 151 -3.91 -14.46 7.36
CA SER A 151 -4.69 -15.23 8.31
C SER A 151 -4.21 -15.03 9.75
N LEU A 152 -5.02 -15.41 10.73
CA LEU A 152 -4.59 -15.42 12.13
C LEU A 152 -3.38 -16.34 12.35
N ASP A 153 -3.26 -17.44 11.61
CA ASP A 153 -2.12 -18.35 11.72
C ASP A 153 -0.84 -17.71 11.17
N GLU A 154 -0.94 -17.00 10.05
CA GLU A 154 0.15 -16.20 9.49
C GLU A 154 0.54 -15.07 10.44
N ILE A 155 -0.42 -14.38 11.05
CA ILE A 155 -0.16 -13.34 12.08
C ILE A 155 0.56 -13.95 13.29
N ARG A 156 0.16 -15.14 13.76
CA ARG A 156 0.86 -15.86 14.85
C ARG A 156 2.28 -16.23 14.46
N ALA A 157 2.50 -16.71 13.23
CA ALA A 157 3.83 -17.03 12.74
C ALA A 157 4.75 -15.80 12.73
N MET A 158 4.23 -14.64 12.29
CA MET A 158 4.97 -13.37 12.37
C MET A 158 5.26 -12.97 13.82
N ALA A 159 4.25 -13.05 14.70
CA ALA A 159 4.38 -12.71 16.11
C ALA A 159 5.38 -13.58 16.87
N ALA A 160 5.50 -14.85 16.50
CA ALA A 160 6.45 -15.79 17.09
C ALA A 160 7.90 -15.54 16.64
N ALA A 161 8.10 -14.91 15.47
CA ALA A 161 9.41 -14.64 14.90
C ALA A 161 9.88 -13.19 15.06
N VAL A 162 9.08 -12.34 15.70
CA VAL A 162 9.41 -10.93 15.87
C VAL A 162 10.61 -10.76 16.82
N PRO A 163 11.62 -9.97 16.44
CA PRO A 163 12.73 -9.66 17.35
C PRO A 163 12.27 -8.88 18.59
N GLU A 164 12.96 -9.05 19.73
CA GLU A 164 12.55 -8.48 21.03
C GLU A 164 12.38 -6.95 21.03
N THR A 165 13.14 -6.21 20.21
CA THR A 165 13.06 -4.74 20.14
C THR A 165 12.09 -4.22 19.08
N MET A 166 11.31 -5.11 18.45
CA MET A 166 10.33 -4.80 17.42
C MET A 166 8.94 -5.25 17.84
N ASP A 167 7.92 -4.51 17.42
CA ASP A 167 6.53 -4.92 17.58
C ASP A 167 5.78 -4.99 16.24
N LEU A 168 4.55 -5.50 16.28
CA LEU A 168 3.71 -5.70 15.10
C LEU A 168 2.42 -4.90 15.19
N GLU A 169 2.01 -4.35 14.05
CA GLU A 169 0.74 -3.64 13.87
C GLU A 169 -0.14 -4.38 12.87
N VAL A 170 -1.43 -4.52 13.19
CA VAL A 170 -2.40 -5.22 12.35
C VAL A 170 -3.57 -4.31 12.03
N PHE A 171 -4.07 -4.39 10.80
CA PHE A 171 -5.32 -3.76 10.45
C PHE A 171 -6.48 -4.59 10.99
N ILE A 172 -7.41 -3.93 11.67
CA ILE A 172 -8.61 -4.55 12.24
C ILE A 172 -9.89 -4.15 11.51
N HIS A 173 -9.88 -3.02 10.79
CA HIS A 173 -11.09 -2.52 10.14
C HIS A 173 -10.80 -1.60 8.97
N GLY A 174 -11.74 -1.51 8.03
CA GLY A 174 -11.74 -0.52 6.95
C GLY A 174 -11.36 -1.07 5.59
N ALA A 175 -11.20 -0.20 4.60
CA ALA A 175 -11.16 -0.61 3.19
C ALA A 175 -10.05 -1.61 2.85
N LEU A 176 -10.40 -2.71 2.17
CA LEU A 176 -9.44 -3.64 1.59
C LEU A 176 -8.94 -3.18 0.22
N CYS A 177 -7.66 -3.42 -0.04
CA CYS A 177 -7.10 -3.33 -1.37
C CYS A 177 -7.21 -4.70 -2.05
N TYR A 178 -7.47 -4.71 -3.36
CA TYR A 178 -7.45 -5.95 -4.14
C TYR A 178 -6.05 -6.56 -4.22
N SER A 179 -5.06 -5.72 -4.48
CA SER A 179 -3.67 -6.14 -4.60
C SER A 179 -3.02 -6.28 -3.23
N VAL A 180 -2.06 -7.20 -3.15
CA VAL A 180 -1.04 -7.24 -2.11
C VAL A 180 -0.39 -5.86 -1.99
N SER A 181 -0.24 -5.39 -0.75
CA SER A 181 0.29 -4.05 -0.50
C SER A 181 1.73 -3.92 -1.05
N GLY A 182 1.99 -2.84 -1.78
CA GLY A 182 3.28 -2.64 -2.49
C GLY A 182 3.38 -3.31 -3.87
N ARG A 183 2.31 -3.97 -4.36
CA ARG A 183 2.29 -4.73 -5.64
C ARG A 183 1.15 -4.32 -6.58
N CYS A 184 0.76 -3.05 -6.54
CA CYS A 184 -0.28 -2.49 -7.41
C CYS A 184 0.31 -1.37 -8.29
N TYR A 185 0.36 -1.64 -9.59
CA TYR A 185 0.84 -0.72 -10.63
C TYR A 185 -0.30 -0.26 -11.55
N TRP A 186 -1.50 -0.78 -11.35
CA TRP A 186 -2.67 -0.64 -12.22
C TRP A 186 -2.96 0.81 -12.61
N SER A 187 -3.11 1.71 -11.64
CA SER A 187 -3.40 3.12 -11.90
C SER A 187 -2.24 3.84 -12.63
N SER A 188 -1.01 3.38 -12.42
CA SER A 188 0.18 3.92 -13.10
C SER A 188 0.27 3.47 -14.55
N TRP A 189 0.02 2.19 -14.80
CA TRP A 189 0.16 1.59 -16.12
C TRP A 189 -0.74 2.27 -17.16
N PHE A 190 -1.98 2.56 -16.80
CA PHE A 190 -2.97 3.13 -17.73
C PHE A 190 -2.99 4.67 -17.74
N GLY A 191 -2.42 5.35 -16.73
CA GLY A 191 -2.56 6.80 -16.61
C GLY A 191 -1.47 7.54 -15.85
N GLY A 192 -0.33 6.91 -15.56
CA GLY A 192 0.81 7.49 -14.83
C GLY A 192 0.54 7.83 -13.36
N LYS A 193 -0.65 7.53 -12.84
CA LYS A 193 -1.08 7.86 -11.49
C LYS A 193 -0.70 6.74 -10.51
N SER A 194 0.56 6.73 -10.06
CA SER A 194 1.11 5.69 -9.18
C SER A 194 0.37 5.53 -7.86
N ALA A 195 -0.08 4.30 -7.57
CA ALA A 195 -0.65 3.94 -6.27
C ALA A 195 0.43 3.93 -5.15
N LEU A 196 1.68 3.61 -5.50
CA LEU A 196 2.83 3.63 -4.59
C LEU A 196 3.25 5.06 -4.21
N ARG A 197 2.71 6.07 -4.90
CA ARG A 197 2.90 7.50 -4.59
C ARG A 197 1.60 8.21 -4.22
N GLY A 198 0.57 7.47 -3.82
CA GLY A 198 -0.68 8.02 -3.30
C GLY A 198 -1.63 8.64 -4.32
N ARG A 199 -1.45 8.34 -5.61
CA ARG A 199 -2.29 8.87 -6.72
C ARG A 199 -3.29 7.84 -7.27
N CYS A 200 -3.56 6.75 -6.55
CA CYS A 200 -4.41 5.66 -7.04
C CYS A 200 -5.82 6.13 -7.41
N VAL A 201 -6.24 5.92 -8.67
CA VAL A 201 -7.61 6.20 -9.16
C VAL A 201 -8.57 5.03 -9.03
N GLN A 202 -8.21 4.04 -8.20
CA GLN A 202 -9.05 2.89 -7.85
C GLN A 202 -9.60 2.09 -9.05
N PRO A 203 -8.79 1.70 -10.05
CA PRO A 203 -9.27 0.96 -11.22
C PRO A 203 -9.96 -0.36 -10.83
N CYS A 204 -9.51 -1.02 -9.75
CA CYS A 204 -10.13 -2.23 -9.21
C CYS A 204 -11.60 -2.07 -8.77
N ARG A 205 -12.11 -0.84 -8.65
CA ARG A 205 -13.50 -0.57 -8.23
C ARG A 205 -14.49 -0.49 -9.39
N ARG A 206 -14.01 -0.51 -10.63
CA ARG A 206 -14.81 -0.38 -11.87
C ARG A 206 -15.59 -1.66 -12.20
N LEU A 207 -16.61 -1.52 -13.04
CA LEU A 207 -17.32 -2.64 -13.69
C LEU A 207 -16.53 -3.16 -14.89
N TYR A 208 -16.05 -4.39 -14.83
CA TYR A 208 -15.33 -5.04 -15.93
C TYR A 208 -16.25 -6.02 -16.66
N GLU A 209 -16.01 -6.21 -17.96
CA GLU A 209 -16.77 -7.13 -18.80
C GLU A 209 -15.94 -8.37 -19.15
N GLN A 210 -16.52 -9.55 -18.97
CA GLN A 210 -15.97 -10.83 -19.41
C GLN A 210 -17.10 -11.72 -19.90
N ASN A 211 -16.94 -12.32 -21.09
CA ASN A 211 -17.96 -13.19 -21.72
C ASN A 211 -19.37 -12.57 -21.76
N GLY A 212 -19.48 -11.26 -22.04
CA GLY A 212 -20.76 -10.53 -22.06
C GLY A 212 -21.37 -10.25 -20.68
N LYS A 213 -20.70 -10.60 -19.58
CA LYS A 213 -21.12 -10.30 -18.20
C LYS A 213 -20.31 -9.15 -17.62
N LYS A 214 -21.00 -8.14 -17.08
CA LYS A 214 -20.39 -7.02 -16.37
C LYS A 214 -20.46 -7.24 -14.86
N ALA A 215 -19.31 -7.20 -14.19
CA ALA A 215 -19.23 -7.35 -12.74
C ALA A 215 -18.04 -6.59 -12.15
N ARG A 216 -18.03 -6.41 -10.83
CA ARG A 216 -16.95 -5.76 -10.09
C ARG A 216 -15.94 -6.81 -9.59
N TYR A 217 -15.28 -7.50 -10.51
CA TYR A 217 -14.38 -8.63 -10.20
C TYR A 217 -13.21 -8.31 -9.24
N PHE A 218 -12.91 -7.04 -9.00
CA PHE A 218 -11.76 -6.61 -8.20
C PHE A 218 -12.13 -5.66 -7.04
N SER A 219 -13.43 -5.45 -6.78
CA SER A 219 -13.89 -4.47 -5.77
C SER A 219 -14.10 -5.14 -4.41
N CYS A 220 -13.10 -5.09 -3.54
CA CYS A 220 -13.20 -5.72 -2.22
C CYS A 220 -14.18 -5.02 -1.26
N MET A 221 -14.94 -5.78 -0.48
CA MET A 221 -15.56 -5.36 0.78
C MET A 221 -14.55 -4.71 1.75
N ASP A 222 -15.02 -4.12 2.85
CA ASP A 222 -14.13 -3.62 3.91
C ASP A 222 -13.70 -4.80 4.83
N LEU A 223 -12.51 -4.72 5.43
CA LEU A 223 -12.06 -5.64 6.46
C LEU A 223 -12.84 -5.38 7.75
N SER A 224 -13.21 -6.44 8.47
CA SER A 224 -13.65 -6.34 9.85
C SER A 224 -13.06 -7.50 10.65
N ALA A 225 -12.38 -7.20 11.75
CA ALA A 225 -11.89 -8.19 12.72
C ALA A 225 -12.86 -8.38 13.89
N ASP A 226 -13.95 -7.61 13.96
CA ASP A 226 -14.99 -7.60 14.99
C ASP A 226 -15.06 -8.82 15.93
N VAL A 227 -15.68 -9.92 15.50
CA VAL A 227 -15.90 -11.14 16.28
C VAL A 227 -14.61 -11.91 16.57
N LEU A 228 -13.52 -11.57 15.88
CA LEU A 228 -12.18 -12.14 16.02
C LEU A 228 -11.25 -11.28 16.89
N ALA A 229 -11.70 -10.10 17.34
CA ALA A 229 -10.88 -9.17 18.12
C ALA A 229 -10.33 -9.81 19.40
N LYS A 230 -11.12 -10.66 20.07
CA LYS A 230 -10.66 -11.43 21.24
C LYS A 230 -9.48 -12.33 20.91
N VAL A 231 -9.58 -13.11 19.84
CA VAL A 231 -8.52 -14.03 19.39
C VAL A 231 -7.26 -13.25 18.99
N LEU A 232 -7.45 -12.11 18.32
CA LEU A 232 -6.34 -11.24 17.93
C LEU A 232 -5.61 -10.63 19.13
N LYS A 233 -6.32 -10.32 20.22
CA LYS A 233 -5.75 -9.78 21.48
C LYS A 233 -4.83 -10.78 22.19
N GLU A 234 -5.10 -12.07 22.02
CA GLU A 234 -4.34 -13.17 22.64
C GLU A 234 -3.01 -13.45 21.91
N ILE A 235 -2.82 -12.93 20.70
CA ILE A 235 -1.57 -13.10 19.96
C ILE A 235 -0.50 -12.16 20.56
N PRO A 236 0.65 -12.68 21.03
CA PRO A 236 1.70 -11.86 21.62
C PRO A 236 2.31 -10.90 20.59
N ASN A 237 2.96 -9.84 21.06
CA ASN A 237 3.70 -8.87 20.24
C ASN A 237 2.88 -8.07 19.19
N ILE A 238 1.58 -8.31 19.07
CA ILE A 238 0.64 -7.47 18.33
C ILE A 238 0.31 -6.26 19.21
N SER A 239 1.10 -5.19 19.08
CA SER A 239 1.01 -4.04 19.97
C SER A 239 0.04 -2.96 19.49
N THR A 240 -0.43 -3.02 18.24
CA THR A 240 -1.30 -1.98 17.67
C THR A 240 -2.37 -2.56 16.75
N TRP A 241 -3.61 -2.15 16.99
CA TRP A 241 -4.78 -2.38 16.16
C TRP A 241 -5.10 -1.13 15.37
N LYS A 242 -4.93 -1.20 14.06
CA LYS A 242 -5.09 -0.08 13.15
C LYS A 242 -6.41 -0.11 12.41
N ILE A 243 -7.08 1.04 12.39
CA ILE A 243 -8.30 1.25 11.61
C ILE A 243 -7.92 2.00 10.32
N GLU A 244 -8.24 1.45 9.15
CA GLU A 244 -8.04 2.14 7.86
C GLU A 244 -9.21 3.08 7.57
N GLY A 245 -8.94 4.38 7.43
CA GLY A 245 -10.03 5.33 7.20
C GLY A 245 -9.64 6.79 6.97
N ARG A 246 -8.42 7.11 6.51
CA ARG A 246 -7.98 8.52 6.38
C ARG A 246 -8.76 9.37 5.36
N LYS A 247 -9.70 8.80 4.61
CA LYS A 247 -10.63 9.54 3.74
C LYS A 247 -12.08 9.48 4.24
N LYS A 248 -12.30 8.92 5.43
CA LYS A 248 -13.63 8.74 6.03
C LYS A 248 -13.95 9.93 6.93
N SER A 249 -15.24 10.13 7.19
CA SER A 249 -15.71 11.27 7.96
C SER A 249 -15.40 11.14 9.46
N PRO A 250 -15.49 12.24 10.22
CA PRO A 250 -15.34 12.22 11.67
C PRO A 250 -16.25 11.20 12.36
N HIS A 251 -17.47 11.00 11.84
CA HIS A 251 -18.41 9.99 12.32
C HIS A 251 -17.84 8.57 12.21
N TYR A 252 -17.30 8.20 11.05
CA TYR A 252 -16.66 6.89 10.87
C TYR A 252 -15.53 6.67 11.89
N VAL A 253 -14.66 7.68 12.05
CA VAL A 253 -13.52 7.60 12.97
C VAL A 253 -14.00 7.41 14.40
N TYR A 254 -14.95 8.22 14.85
CA TYR A 254 -15.48 8.15 16.21
C TYR A 254 -16.09 6.77 16.52
N TYR A 255 -17.01 6.29 15.69
CA TYR A 255 -17.74 5.05 15.95
C TYR A 255 -16.86 3.81 15.82
N THR A 256 -15.91 3.79 14.88
CA THR A 256 -14.98 2.65 14.76
C THR A 256 -14.01 2.58 15.94
N VAL A 257 -13.47 3.72 16.41
CA VAL A 257 -12.62 3.74 17.60
C VAL A 257 -13.41 3.28 18.83
N MET A 258 -14.60 3.83 19.06
CA MET A 258 -15.47 3.42 20.18
C MET A 258 -15.78 1.92 20.15
N ALA A 259 -16.11 1.37 18.99
CA ALA A 259 -16.40 -0.05 18.84
C ALA A 259 -15.21 -0.94 19.21
N TYR A 260 -14.02 -0.64 18.69
CA TYR A 260 -12.85 -1.48 18.95
C TYR A 260 -12.26 -1.28 20.34
N ARG A 261 -12.45 -0.11 20.96
CA ARG A 261 -12.20 0.06 22.39
C ARG A 261 -13.11 -0.83 23.23
N LEU A 262 -14.42 -0.86 22.95
CA LEU A 262 -15.33 -1.77 23.64
C LEU A 262 -14.92 -3.23 23.43
N LEU A 263 -14.61 -3.66 22.20
CA LEU A 263 -14.16 -5.05 21.93
C LEU A 263 -12.85 -5.40 22.65
N ARG A 264 -11.95 -4.43 22.83
CA ARG A 264 -10.65 -4.61 23.50
C ARG A 264 -10.79 -4.61 25.02
N ASP A 265 -11.58 -3.69 25.57
CA ASP A 265 -11.57 -3.29 26.99
C ASP A 265 -12.72 -3.94 27.76
N SER A 266 -13.89 -4.08 27.12
CA SER A 266 -15.13 -4.63 27.70
C SER A 266 -15.79 -5.61 26.71
N PRO A 267 -15.16 -6.78 26.45
CA PRO A 267 -15.61 -7.73 25.41
C PRO A 267 -17.03 -8.30 25.65
N ASP A 268 -17.56 -8.18 26.87
CA ASP A 268 -18.96 -8.45 27.23
C ASP A 268 -19.95 -7.51 26.54
N GLN A 269 -19.55 -6.27 26.23
CA GLN A 269 -20.36 -5.27 25.51
C GLN A 269 -20.31 -5.41 23.99
N LYS A 270 -20.04 -6.62 23.49
CA LYS A 270 -19.91 -6.93 22.06
C LYS A 270 -21.09 -6.42 21.22
N ASN A 271 -22.32 -6.58 21.70
CA ASN A 271 -23.51 -6.16 20.93
C ASN A 271 -23.55 -4.64 20.70
N GLN A 272 -23.12 -3.86 21.70
CA GLN A 272 -23.00 -2.42 21.57
C GLN A 272 -21.88 -2.06 20.59
N ALA A 273 -20.71 -2.70 20.68
CA ALA A 273 -19.63 -2.49 19.73
C ALA A 273 -20.05 -2.78 18.28
N LEU A 274 -20.76 -3.88 18.04
CA LEU A 274 -21.27 -4.24 16.72
C LEU A 274 -22.29 -3.22 16.19
N SER A 275 -23.11 -2.63 17.07
CA SER A 275 -24.00 -1.52 16.69
C SER A 275 -23.21 -0.31 16.19
N PHE A 276 -22.13 0.07 16.88
CA PHE A 276 -21.27 1.17 16.43
C PHE A 276 -20.61 0.88 15.08
N LEU A 277 -20.15 -0.34 14.82
CA LEU A 277 -19.62 -0.73 13.50
C LEU A 277 -20.70 -0.68 12.42
N ALA A 278 -21.92 -1.14 12.70
CA ALA A 278 -23.03 -1.07 11.75
C ALA A 278 -23.38 0.39 11.38
N TYR A 279 -23.22 1.33 12.32
CA TYR A 279 -23.40 2.76 12.10
C TYR A 279 -22.14 3.49 11.63
N ALA A 280 -21.00 2.82 11.42
CA ALA A 280 -19.78 3.46 10.95
C ALA A 280 -19.87 3.98 9.50
N LEU A 281 -20.90 3.57 8.72
CA LEU A 281 -21.11 3.99 7.33
C LEU A 281 -19.98 3.49 6.37
N GLY A 282 -19.37 2.36 6.71
CA GLY A 282 -18.43 1.62 5.87
C GLY A 282 -19.09 0.94 4.67
N ARG A 283 -18.32 0.12 3.94
CA ARG A 283 -18.92 -0.92 3.08
C ARG A 283 -19.34 -2.10 3.96
N GLU A 284 -20.00 -3.07 3.34
CA GLU A 284 -20.13 -4.40 3.93
C GLU A 284 -18.76 -4.92 4.39
N GLY A 285 -18.73 -5.49 5.60
CA GLY A 285 -17.52 -6.01 6.23
C GLY A 285 -17.31 -7.49 5.88
N SER A 286 -16.05 -7.88 5.73
CA SER A 286 -15.62 -9.26 5.52
C SER A 286 -14.46 -9.59 6.46
N HIS A 287 -14.42 -10.83 6.95
CA HIS A 287 -13.28 -11.37 7.69
C HIS A 287 -12.09 -11.70 6.78
N TYR A 288 -12.26 -11.57 5.45
CA TYR A 288 -11.29 -11.91 4.43
C TYR A 288 -10.61 -13.28 4.69
N ASN A 289 -9.29 -13.26 4.92
CA ASN A 289 -8.46 -14.44 5.13
C ASN A 289 -8.17 -14.70 6.62
N LEU A 290 -8.72 -13.93 7.56
CA LEU A 290 -8.41 -14.08 8.99
C LEU A 290 -8.64 -15.51 9.49
N LEU A 291 -9.64 -16.21 8.95
CA LEU A 291 -9.90 -17.63 9.18
C LEU A 291 -9.46 -18.47 7.97
N SER A 292 -8.27 -19.06 8.07
CA SER A 292 -7.65 -19.90 7.02
C SER A 292 -8.55 -21.06 6.56
N HIS A 293 -9.27 -21.69 7.48
CA HIS A 293 -10.20 -22.80 7.20
C HIS A 293 -11.55 -22.36 6.62
N ARG A 294 -11.86 -21.05 6.65
CA ARG A 294 -13.14 -20.50 6.17
C ARG A 294 -12.93 -19.10 5.58
N ILE A 295 -12.36 -19.05 4.38
CA ILE A 295 -12.08 -17.80 3.67
C ILE A 295 -13.41 -17.10 3.34
N SER A 296 -13.57 -15.87 3.84
CA SER A 296 -14.64 -14.95 3.45
C SER A 296 -14.15 -14.14 2.25
N ASN A 297 -14.41 -14.60 1.02
CA ASN A 297 -13.89 -13.89 -0.16
C ASN A 297 -14.51 -12.48 -0.27
N PRO A 298 -13.74 -11.38 -0.12
CA PRO A 298 -14.28 -10.02 -0.10
C PRO A 298 -14.71 -9.54 -1.48
N LEU A 299 -14.55 -10.35 -2.52
CA LEU A 299 -15.04 -10.12 -3.89
C LEU A 299 -16.37 -10.83 -4.15
N ASN A 300 -16.82 -11.70 -3.23
CA ASN A 300 -18.10 -12.40 -3.34
C ASN A 300 -19.22 -11.59 -2.68
N HIS A 301 -19.65 -10.52 -3.34
CA HIS A 301 -20.74 -9.67 -2.86
C HIS A 301 -22.00 -9.85 -3.71
N ALA A 302 -23.12 -10.13 -3.06
CA ALA A 302 -24.44 -10.22 -3.71
C ALA A 302 -25.03 -8.83 -4.05
N SER A 303 -24.50 -7.77 -3.42
CA SER A 303 -24.92 -6.38 -3.60
C SER A 303 -23.76 -5.48 -4.05
N GLU A 304 -24.08 -4.24 -4.42
CA GLU A 304 -23.09 -3.28 -4.90
C GLU A 304 -22.14 -2.76 -3.79
N THR A 305 -20.86 -2.58 -4.13
CA THR A 305 -19.76 -2.29 -3.18
C THR A 305 -19.63 -0.83 -2.74
N GLY A 306 -20.75 -0.10 -2.67
CA GLY A 306 -20.76 1.29 -2.24
C GLY A 306 -20.66 1.43 -0.72
N SER A 307 -19.96 2.46 -0.22
CA SER A 307 -20.00 2.80 1.22
C SER A 307 -21.30 3.51 1.61
N GLY A 308 -21.68 3.42 2.89
CA GLY A 308 -22.81 4.12 3.47
C GLY A 308 -23.94 3.18 3.90
N LEU A 309 -24.73 3.62 4.87
CA LEU A 309 -25.85 2.84 5.39
C LEU A 309 -27.05 2.96 4.45
N PHE A 310 -27.53 1.85 3.93
CA PHE A 310 -28.67 1.84 3.01
C PHE A 310 -29.97 2.30 3.69
N LEU A 311 -30.53 3.40 3.19
CA LEU A 311 -31.74 4.02 3.75
C LEU A 311 -33.00 3.61 3.00
N GLY A 312 -32.92 3.30 1.71
CA GLY A 312 -34.10 2.98 0.90
C GLY A 312 -33.88 3.20 -0.58
N ARG A 313 -34.96 3.13 -1.36
CA ARG A 313 -34.96 3.36 -2.80
C ARG A 313 -35.89 4.50 -3.19
N ILE A 314 -35.52 5.22 -4.24
CA ILE A 314 -36.31 6.31 -4.80
C ILE A 314 -37.63 5.81 -5.36
N LYS A 315 -38.69 6.50 -4.97
CA LYS A 315 -40.06 6.39 -5.44
C LYS A 315 -40.40 7.67 -6.21
N ASN A 316 -41.25 7.52 -7.22
CA ASN A 316 -41.78 8.59 -8.09
C ASN A 316 -40.70 9.54 -8.68
N PRO A 317 -40.18 9.28 -9.88
CA PRO A 317 -39.14 10.11 -10.52
C PRO A 317 -39.48 11.59 -10.74
N GLU A 318 -40.76 11.97 -10.81
CA GLU A 318 -41.18 13.36 -11.04
C GLU A 318 -41.06 14.21 -9.77
N ASN A 319 -41.34 13.59 -8.62
CA ASN A 319 -41.16 14.18 -7.31
C ASN A 319 -40.41 13.17 -6.42
N PRO A 320 -39.09 13.00 -6.64
CA PRO A 320 -38.32 11.90 -6.09
C PRO A 320 -38.34 11.92 -4.57
N TYR A 321 -38.79 10.83 -3.96
CA TYR A 321 -38.77 10.65 -2.51
C TYR A 321 -38.38 9.23 -2.15
N PHE A 322 -37.96 8.98 -0.91
CA PHE A 322 -37.81 7.61 -0.40
C PHE A 322 -38.40 7.49 1.00
N ILE A 323 -38.66 6.25 1.42
CA ILE A 323 -39.05 5.93 2.79
C ILE A 323 -37.79 5.52 3.52
N SER A 324 -37.38 6.32 4.51
CA SER A 324 -36.11 6.10 5.21
C SER A 324 -36.21 4.94 6.18
N ARG A 325 -35.26 4.00 6.12
CA ARG A 325 -35.11 2.89 7.07
C ARG A 325 -34.61 3.33 8.45
N GLU A 326 -34.01 4.52 8.53
CA GLU A 326 -33.46 5.10 9.75
C GLU A 326 -33.96 6.54 9.92
N ALA A 327 -33.94 7.06 11.15
CA ALA A 327 -34.20 8.47 11.38
C ALA A 327 -33.10 9.32 10.71
N LEU A 328 -33.48 10.45 10.12
CA LEU A 328 -32.57 11.40 9.49
C LEU A 328 -32.49 12.67 10.32
N LEU A 329 -31.28 13.17 10.53
CA LEU A 329 -31.02 14.40 11.27
C LEU A 329 -30.72 15.55 10.30
N PRO A 330 -31.11 16.80 10.61
CA PRO A 330 -30.63 17.95 9.87
C PRO A 330 -29.10 17.95 9.83
N GLY A 331 -28.52 18.07 8.63
CA GLY A 331 -27.07 18.00 8.46
C GLY A 331 -26.53 16.69 7.90
N ASP A 332 -27.26 15.57 8.06
CA ASP A 332 -26.87 14.27 7.51
C ASP A 332 -26.60 14.39 6.00
N LEU A 333 -25.59 13.67 5.49
CA LEU A 333 -25.28 13.63 4.05
C LEU A 333 -25.76 12.32 3.43
N LEU A 334 -26.56 12.45 2.37
CA LEU A 334 -27.13 11.34 1.62
C LEU A 334 -26.41 11.18 0.29
N ARG A 335 -26.03 9.94 -0.05
CA ARG A 335 -25.62 9.55 -1.40
C ARG A 335 -26.80 8.98 -2.15
N ILE A 336 -27.11 9.54 -3.32
CA ILE A 336 -28.17 9.07 -4.20
C ILE A 336 -27.52 8.42 -5.41
N GLY A 337 -27.81 7.12 -5.61
CA GLY A 337 -27.15 6.29 -6.62
C GLY A 337 -25.69 5.99 -6.27
N TYR A 338 -24.97 5.54 -7.29
CA TYR A 338 -23.54 5.18 -7.24
C TYR A 338 -22.72 6.14 -8.09
N GLU A 339 -21.46 6.35 -7.72
CA GLU A 339 -20.56 7.36 -8.31
C GLU A 339 -20.37 7.23 -9.83
N GLU A 340 -20.61 6.04 -10.40
CA GLU A 340 -20.50 5.75 -11.83
C GLU A 340 -21.76 6.18 -12.63
N GLU A 341 -22.87 6.44 -11.94
CA GLU A 341 -24.13 6.84 -12.55
C GLU A 341 -24.13 8.34 -12.87
N THR A 342 -24.57 8.73 -14.06
CA THR A 342 -24.55 10.14 -14.51
C THR A 342 -25.47 11.06 -13.68
N PHE A 343 -26.50 10.49 -13.04
CA PHE A 343 -27.42 11.19 -12.16
C PHE A 343 -27.00 11.15 -10.67
N HIS A 344 -25.85 10.54 -10.35
CA HIS A 344 -25.33 10.48 -9.01
C HIS A 344 -25.22 11.88 -8.37
N GLN A 345 -25.61 11.98 -7.10
CA GLN A 345 -25.42 13.20 -6.33
C GLN A 345 -25.36 12.95 -4.82
N ILE A 346 -24.78 13.91 -4.11
CA ILE A 346 -24.83 14.03 -2.66
C ILE A 346 -25.84 15.13 -2.29
N GLN A 347 -26.69 14.86 -1.31
CA GLN A 347 -27.68 15.81 -0.79
C GLN A 347 -27.62 15.89 0.74
N LYS A 348 -27.59 17.12 1.27
CA LYS A 348 -27.69 17.40 2.70
C LYS A 348 -29.15 17.32 3.16
N VAL A 349 -29.39 16.67 4.30
CA VAL A 349 -30.70 16.64 4.96
C VAL A 349 -30.99 17.99 5.59
N THR A 350 -32.14 18.57 5.24
CA THR A 350 -32.57 19.90 5.69
C THR A 350 -33.52 19.89 6.88
N ARG A 351 -34.18 18.76 7.14
CA ARG A 351 -35.16 18.60 8.22
C ARG A 351 -35.11 17.20 8.80
N ALA A 352 -35.41 17.09 10.10
CA ALA A 352 -35.48 15.79 10.77
C ALA A 352 -36.66 14.97 10.23
N ILE A 353 -36.45 13.66 10.04
CA ILE A 353 -37.51 12.72 9.67
C ILE A 353 -37.38 11.44 10.51
N PRO A 354 -38.47 10.91 11.10
CA PRO A 354 -38.42 9.69 11.88
C PRO A 354 -38.18 8.45 11.00
N LYS A 355 -37.80 7.33 11.63
CA LYS A 355 -37.73 6.02 10.99
C LYS A 355 -39.05 5.69 10.29
N LYS A 356 -38.98 5.17 9.06
CA LYS A 356 -40.11 4.94 8.13
C LYS A 356 -40.81 6.22 7.62
N GLY A 357 -40.26 7.40 7.87
CA GLY A 357 -40.78 8.65 7.30
C GLY A 357 -40.41 8.86 5.82
N LYS A 358 -41.19 9.71 5.13
CA LYS A 358 -40.97 10.07 3.72
C LYS A 358 -40.05 11.29 3.58
N TYR A 359 -38.89 11.14 2.94
CA TYR A 359 -37.98 12.25 2.63
C TYR A 359 -38.01 12.56 1.12
N PHE A 360 -38.36 13.80 0.78
CA PHE A 360 -38.37 14.30 -0.59
C PHE A 360 -36.99 14.86 -0.96
N LEU A 361 -36.49 14.49 -2.13
CA LEU A 361 -35.23 14.99 -2.67
C LEU A 361 -35.46 16.33 -3.38
N ALA A 362 -34.41 17.16 -3.39
CA ALA A 362 -34.47 18.41 -4.15
C ALA A 362 -34.39 18.10 -5.65
N ALA A 363 -35.40 18.50 -6.41
CA ALA A 363 -35.39 18.38 -7.86
C ALA A 363 -34.30 19.32 -8.44
N LYS A 364 -33.28 18.76 -9.08
CA LYS A 364 -32.30 19.55 -9.86
C LYS A 364 -32.72 19.60 -11.32
N LYS A 365 -32.78 20.80 -11.89
CA LYS A 365 -33.02 21.01 -13.33
C LYS A 365 -31.98 20.22 -14.15
N GLY A 366 -32.44 19.36 -15.06
CA GLY A 366 -31.59 18.66 -16.03
C GLY A 366 -31.05 17.28 -15.63
N ARG A 367 -31.34 16.75 -14.42
CA ARG A 367 -30.96 15.37 -14.04
C ARG A 367 -32.16 14.60 -13.47
N ARG A 368 -32.75 13.70 -14.25
CA ARG A 368 -33.85 12.83 -13.80
C ARG A 368 -33.27 11.66 -13.01
N ILE A 369 -33.67 11.52 -11.75
CA ILE A 369 -33.30 10.38 -10.89
C ILE A 369 -34.23 9.22 -11.23
N ASN A 370 -33.67 8.05 -11.50
CA ASN A 370 -34.46 6.89 -11.88
C ASN A 370 -35.24 6.32 -10.68
N LYS A 371 -36.39 5.71 -10.95
CA LYS A 371 -37.11 4.90 -9.97
C LYS A 371 -36.19 3.79 -9.47
N ASP A 372 -36.33 3.40 -8.22
CA ASP A 372 -35.58 2.32 -7.56
C ASP A 372 -34.07 2.58 -7.35
N THR A 373 -33.61 3.80 -7.65
CA THR A 373 -32.26 4.29 -7.30
C THR A 373 -32.03 4.16 -5.78
N SER A 374 -30.89 3.60 -5.38
CA SER A 374 -30.56 3.40 -3.97
C SER A 374 -30.13 4.72 -3.29
N VAL A 375 -30.52 4.90 -2.03
CA VAL A 375 -30.11 6.04 -1.19
C VAL A 375 -29.37 5.54 0.04
N PHE A 376 -28.23 6.17 0.34
CA PHE A 376 -27.36 5.79 1.45
C PHE A 376 -27.08 6.99 2.35
N LEU A 377 -27.03 6.78 3.66
CA LEU A 377 -26.44 7.72 4.60
C LEU A 377 -24.92 7.56 4.57
N ILE A 378 -24.19 8.62 4.24
CA ILE A 378 -22.72 8.58 4.09
C ILE A 378 -21.98 9.45 5.12
N ASP A 379 -22.67 10.38 5.77
CA ASP A 379 -22.14 11.11 6.92
C ASP A 379 -23.28 11.47 7.87
N ARG A 380 -23.08 11.27 9.17
CA ARG A 380 -24.06 11.56 10.20
C ARG A 380 -23.59 12.72 11.08
N ARG A 381 -24.49 13.68 11.28
CA ARG A 381 -24.24 14.93 12.00
C ARG A 381 -25.11 14.98 13.26
N GLY A 382 -24.72 14.17 14.25
CA GLY A 382 -25.40 14.09 15.55
C GLY A 382 -24.83 15.10 16.55
N SER A 383 -25.71 15.65 17.40
CA SER A 383 -25.35 16.71 18.36
C SER A 383 -24.25 16.30 19.35
N GLU A 384 -24.28 15.06 19.84
CA GLU A 384 -23.30 14.58 20.84
C GLU A 384 -21.86 14.67 20.34
N LEU A 385 -21.60 14.19 19.12
CA LEU A 385 -20.26 14.27 18.53
C LEU A 385 -19.90 15.72 18.21
N GLU A 386 -20.84 16.50 17.67
CA GLU A 386 -20.61 17.91 17.35
C GLU A 386 -20.25 18.75 18.57
N GLU A 387 -20.89 18.52 19.72
CA GLU A 387 -20.56 19.17 20.99
C GLU A 387 -19.13 18.83 21.45
N LYS A 388 -18.74 17.55 21.40
CA LYS A 388 -17.38 17.10 21.72
C LYS A 388 -16.34 17.75 20.80
N LEU A 389 -16.63 17.79 19.49
CA LEU A 389 -15.74 18.39 18.49
C LEU A 389 -15.61 19.90 18.70
N SER A 390 -16.70 20.59 19.04
CA SER A 390 -16.70 22.02 19.34
C SER A 390 -15.82 22.34 20.55
N CYS A 391 -15.97 21.58 21.64
CA CYS A 391 -15.15 21.73 22.84
C CYS A 391 -13.65 21.54 22.54
N LEU A 392 -13.30 20.47 21.82
CA LEU A 392 -11.91 20.20 21.42
C LEU A 392 -11.36 21.25 20.43
N ALA A 393 -12.21 21.81 19.57
CA ALA A 393 -11.82 22.88 18.66
C ALA A 393 -11.49 24.18 19.41
N SER A 394 -12.22 24.47 20.50
CA SER A 394 -11.90 25.56 21.41
C SER A 394 -10.58 25.34 22.13
N GLU A 395 -10.35 24.14 22.70
CA GLU A 395 -9.06 23.78 23.32
C GLU A 395 -7.89 23.92 22.31
N LEU A 396 -8.09 23.46 21.07
CA LEU A 396 -7.10 23.63 20.01
C LEU A 396 -6.85 25.12 19.72
N GLY A 397 -7.89 25.95 19.74
CA GLY A 397 -7.85 27.39 19.55
C GLY A 397 -6.93 28.11 20.54
N GLU A 398 -6.89 27.64 21.78
CA GLU A 398 -6.04 28.18 22.85
C GLU A 398 -4.56 27.85 22.66
N ILE A 399 -4.23 26.77 21.93
CA ILE A 399 -2.84 26.41 21.64
C ILE A 399 -2.24 27.43 20.65
N PRO A 400 -1.16 28.15 21.03
CA PRO A 400 -0.54 29.16 20.17
C PRO A 400 -0.14 28.60 18.80
N LYS A 401 -0.33 29.41 17.76
CA LYS A 401 0.17 29.08 16.42
C LYS A 401 1.69 29.18 16.40
N ILE A 402 2.34 28.21 15.77
CA ILE A 402 3.79 28.19 15.58
C ILE A 402 4.11 28.73 14.19
N THR A 403 5.11 29.60 14.11
CA THR A 403 5.66 30.08 12.84
C THR A 403 6.82 29.18 12.42
N ILE A 404 6.67 28.47 11.29
CA ILE A 404 7.74 27.64 10.73
C ILE A 404 8.73 28.55 10.02
N LYS A 405 9.96 28.62 10.54
CA LYS A 405 11.04 29.37 9.89
C LYS A 405 11.48 28.68 8.58
N PRO A 406 11.82 29.44 7.52
CA PRO A 406 12.52 28.88 6.37
C PRO A 406 13.83 28.21 6.82
N LEU A 407 14.17 27.08 6.20
CA LEU A 407 15.47 26.49 6.46
C LEU A 407 16.55 27.26 5.70
N ASN A 408 17.59 27.69 6.41
CA ASN A 408 18.83 28.12 5.79
C ASN A 408 19.60 26.89 5.31
N SER A 409 20.02 26.87 4.04
CA SER A 409 20.75 25.78 3.42
C SER A 409 22.05 25.41 4.16
N SER A 410 22.62 26.33 4.94
CA SER A 410 23.80 26.11 5.78
C SER A 410 23.56 25.27 7.03
N THR A 411 22.31 25.05 7.44
CA THR A 411 21.96 24.29 8.67
C THR A 411 21.67 22.81 8.43
N LEU A 412 21.42 22.42 7.18
CA LEU A 412 21.43 21.02 6.77
C LEU A 412 22.87 20.64 6.49
N GLY A 413 23.31 19.47 6.96
CA GLY A 413 24.61 18.92 6.57
C GLY A 413 24.73 18.72 5.05
N LYS A 414 25.76 17.98 4.61
CA LYS A 414 25.96 17.61 3.19
C LYS A 414 24.66 17.10 2.55
N ARG A 415 24.42 17.39 1.26
CA ARG A 415 23.21 16.88 0.58
C ARG A 415 23.17 15.35 0.69
N PRO A 416 21.99 14.72 0.73
CA PRO A 416 21.91 13.26 0.74
C PRO A 416 22.71 12.64 -0.42
N ALA A 417 22.67 13.25 -1.60
CA ALA A 417 23.46 12.85 -2.77
C ALA A 417 24.99 12.91 -2.54
N ASP A 418 25.48 13.81 -1.69
CA ASP A 418 26.90 13.96 -1.37
C ASP A 418 27.40 12.92 -0.34
N SER A 419 26.47 12.24 0.34
CA SER A 419 26.79 11.19 1.33
C SER A 419 27.05 9.83 0.70
N VAL A 420 26.50 9.59 -0.50
CA VAL A 420 26.66 8.33 -1.24
C VAL A 420 27.98 8.38 -2.01
N LYS A 421 28.97 7.59 -1.56
CA LYS A 421 30.23 7.43 -2.30
C LYS A 421 30.00 6.58 -3.54
N SER A 422 30.01 7.19 -4.74
CA SER A 422 30.14 6.44 -5.99
C SER A 422 31.42 5.59 -5.94
N PRO A 423 31.43 4.37 -6.52
CA PRO A 423 32.67 3.61 -6.69
C PRO A 423 33.66 4.51 -7.44
N GLY A 424 34.82 4.77 -6.83
CA GLY A 424 35.65 5.93 -7.14
C GLY A 424 35.82 6.24 -8.63
N LYS A 425 35.55 7.50 -9.01
CA LYS A 425 36.20 8.10 -10.18
C LYS A 425 37.71 8.08 -9.88
N ARG A 426 38.42 7.03 -10.32
CA ARG A 426 39.88 7.06 -10.38
C ARG A 426 40.28 8.22 -11.29
N SER A 427 40.78 9.29 -10.69
CA SER A 427 41.58 10.29 -11.39
C SER A 427 42.87 9.61 -11.84
N GLY A 428 42.94 9.23 -13.10
CA GLY A 428 44.13 8.62 -13.67
C GLY A 428 43.93 8.26 -15.13
N HIS A 429 44.73 8.85 -16.00
CA HIS A 429 44.85 8.49 -17.41
C HIS A 429 45.21 6.99 -17.55
N GLY A 430 44.22 6.18 -17.90
CA GLY A 430 44.39 4.76 -18.23
C GLY A 430 43.08 4.28 -18.84
N GLY A 431 43.13 3.77 -20.08
CA GLY A 431 41.95 3.45 -20.89
C GLY A 431 40.88 2.69 -20.09
N LYS A 432 39.69 3.29 -19.97
CA LYS A 432 38.52 2.63 -19.35
C LYS A 432 38.13 1.44 -20.24
N LYS A 433 38.34 0.21 -19.77
CA LYS A 433 37.49 -0.91 -20.22
C LYS A 433 36.05 -0.53 -19.83
N GLN A 434 35.16 -0.43 -20.80
CA GLN A 434 33.73 -0.32 -20.53
C GLN A 434 33.32 -1.51 -19.64
N PRO A 435 32.49 -1.31 -18.60
CA PRO A 435 31.96 -2.43 -17.83
C PRO A 435 31.17 -3.35 -18.78
N ASP A 436 31.34 -4.67 -18.60
CA ASP A 436 30.56 -5.65 -19.36
C ASP A 436 29.08 -5.42 -19.09
N ILE A 437 28.30 -5.23 -20.16
CA ILE A 437 26.84 -5.04 -20.07
C ILE A 437 26.19 -6.41 -20.22
N TYR A 438 25.42 -6.80 -19.22
CA TYR A 438 24.70 -8.06 -19.18
C TYR A 438 23.28 -7.86 -19.69
N GLU A 439 22.87 -8.68 -20.66
CA GLU A 439 21.47 -8.81 -21.04
C GLU A 439 20.95 -10.12 -20.44
N MET A 440 19.81 -10.07 -19.75
CA MET A 440 19.22 -11.22 -19.08
C MET A 440 17.76 -11.42 -19.50
N ASP A 441 17.48 -12.63 -19.97
CA ASP A 441 16.13 -13.07 -20.31
C ASP A 441 15.58 -13.97 -19.20
N VAL A 442 14.42 -13.60 -18.65
CA VAL A 442 13.82 -14.24 -17.48
C VAL A 442 12.53 -14.95 -17.86
N PHE A 443 12.45 -16.23 -17.51
CA PHE A 443 11.34 -17.11 -17.87
C PHE A 443 10.74 -17.83 -16.66
N ARG A 444 9.45 -18.19 -16.76
CA ARG A 444 8.80 -19.09 -15.80
C ARG A 444 9.04 -20.57 -16.07
N LYS A 445 9.26 -20.93 -17.33
CA LYS A 445 9.55 -22.30 -17.76
C LYS A 445 10.77 -22.30 -18.65
N HIS A 446 11.59 -23.34 -18.55
CA HIS A 446 12.76 -23.51 -19.40
C HIS A 446 12.31 -23.59 -20.87
N PRO A 447 12.75 -22.66 -21.74
CA PRO A 447 12.41 -22.75 -23.14
C PRO A 447 13.12 -23.96 -23.76
N PRO A 448 12.45 -24.74 -24.64
CA PRO A 448 13.02 -25.95 -25.20
C PRO A 448 14.27 -25.73 -26.08
N ALA A 449 14.52 -24.50 -26.57
CA ALA A 449 15.59 -24.20 -27.53
C ALA A 449 16.06 -22.75 -27.48
N LEU A 450 16.60 -22.27 -26.35
CA LEU A 450 17.30 -20.98 -26.34
C LEU A 450 18.74 -21.14 -26.81
N LYS A 451 19.01 -20.61 -28.01
CA LYS A 451 20.35 -20.18 -28.42
C LYS A 451 20.45 -18.67 -28.16
N THR A 452 20.47 -18.26 -26.90
CA THR A 452 20.73 -16.85 -26.55
C THR A 452 22.17 -16.68 -26.09
N HIS A 453 22.79 -15.58 -26.49
CA HIS A 453 24.06 -15.12 -25.93
C HIS A 453 23.87 -14.42 -24.56
N ASN A 454 22.62 -14.30 -24.11
CA ASN A 454 22.19 -13.61 -22.88
C ASN A 454 22.22 -14.53 -21.66
N ASP A 455 22.44 -13.93 -20.48
CA ASP A 455 22.23 -14.60 -19.21
C ASP A 455 20.76 -15.04 -19.08
N THR A 456 20.51 -16.16 -18.39
CA THR A 456 19.15 -16.69 -18.23
C THR A 456 18.72 -16.65 -16.77
N GLY A 457 17.55 -16.06 -16.53
CA GLY A 457 16.87 -16.02 -15.25
C GLY A 457 15.67 -16.96 -15.17
N PHE A 458 15.44 -17.55 -14.00
CA PHE A 458 14.29 -18.43 -13.74
C PHE A 458 13.54 -18.04 -12.48
N TRP A 459 12.23 -17.86 -12.60
CA TRP A 459 11.34 -17.76 -11.43
C TRP A 459 11.30 -19.11 -10.70
N ILE A 460 11.70 -19.14 -9.43
CA ILE A 460 11.82 -20.39 -8.65
C ILE A 460 10.45 -21.02 -8.33
N SER A 461 9.39 -20.22 -8.39
CA SER A 461 8.04 -20.52 -7.92
C SER A 461 7.14 -21.17 -8.96
N ALA A 462 7.47 -21.04 -10.25
CA ALA A 462 6.56 -21.37 -11.34
C ALA A 462 6.27 -22.87 -11.52
N ASN A 463 7.02 -23.76 -10.84
CA ASN A 463 6.88 -25.22 -10.92
C ASN A 463 7.21 -25.92 -9.57
N ASN A 464 6.59 -25.50 -8.45
CA ASN A 464 6.75 -26.15 -7.13
C ASN A 464 8.20 -26.24 -6.60
N TYR A 465 9.02 -25.18 -6.76
CA TYR A 465 10.41 -25.21 -6.32
C TYR A 465 11.18 -26.46 -6.87
N GLY A 466 10.74 -27.02 -7.99
CA GLY A 466 11.25 -28.27 -8.55
C GLY A 466 12.30 -28.09 -9.65
N ILE A 467 12.58 -26.85 -10.07
CA ILE A 467 13.53 -26.56 -11.15
C ILE A 467 14.95 -26.82 -10.64
N LYS A 468 15.67 -27.76 -11.26
CA LYS A 468 17.13 -27.86 -11.11
C LYS A 468 17.75 -26.59 -11.69
N ALA A 469 18.30 -25.75 -10.83
CA ALA A 469 19.02 -24.54 -11.25
C ALA A 469 20.14 -24.91 -12.23
N PRO A 470 20.08 -24.45 -13.49
CA PRO A 470 21.18 -24.66 -14.43
C PRO A 470 22.45 -23.99 -13.89
N PRO A 471 23.65 -24.53 -14.16
CA PRO A 471 24.90 -23.87 -13.81
C PRO A 471 24.91 -22.43 -14.37
N ARG A 472 25.27 -21.45 -13.53
CA ARG A 472 25.33 -20.00 -13.84
C ARG A 472 24.00 -19.26 -14.03
N ALA A 473 22.85 -19.93 -13.95
CA ALA A 473 21.56 -19.25 -14.06
C ALA A 473 21.28 -18.30 -12.88
N TRP A 474 20.49 -17.26 -13.14
CA TRP A 474 19.98 -16.35 -12.12
C TRP A 474 18.66 -16.88 -11.55
N LEU A 475 18.59 -17.08 -10.23
CA LEU A 475 17.39 -17.55 -9.57
C LEU A 475 16.56 -16.38 -9.03
N TRP A 476 15.35 -16.23 -9.54
CA TRP A 476 14.44 -15.13 -9.21
C TRP A 476 13.40 -15.58 -8.18
N LEU A 477 13.42 -14.96 -7.01
CA LEU A 477 12.40 -15.16 -5.98
C LEU A 477 11.12 -14.39 -6.32
N ASP A 478 9.97 -14.92 -5.89
CA ASP A 478 8.70 -14.26 -6.11
C ASP A 478 8.63 -12.87 -5.47
N PRO A 479 7.86 -11.93 -6.04
CA PRO A 479 7.68 -10.61 -5.47
C PRO A 479 6.91 -10.58 -4.16
N VAL A 480 6.26 -11.70 -3.79
CA VAL A 480 5.55 -11.87 -2.53
C VAL A 480 5.82 -13.29 -2.04
N LEU A 481 6.17 -13.43 -0.76
CA LEU A 481 6.37 -14.71 -0.10
C LEU A 481 5.56 -14.70 1.19
N PHE A 482 4.58 -15.60 1.34
CA PHE A 482 3.76 -15.68 2.54
C PHE A 482 4.37 -16.63 3.58
N PRO A 483 4.00 -16.54 4.87
CA PRO A 483 4.62 -17.35 5.93
C PRO A 483 4.55 -18.86 5.67
N GLU A 484 3.44 -19.35 5.10
CA GLU A 484 3.26 -20.77 4.76
C GLU A 484 4.23 -21.26 3.66
N GLU A 485 4.62 -20.36 2.74
CA GLU A 485 5.49 -20.66 1.60
C GLU A 485 6.99 -20.50 1.97
N GLU A 486 7.29 -19.78 3.05
CA GLU A 486 8.65 -19.43 3.46
C GLU A 486 9.54 -20.66 3.61
N LYS A 487 9.08 -21.69 4.34
CA LYS A 487 9.88 -22.90 4.59
C LYS A 487 10.20 -23.65 3.30
N ILE A 488 9.27 -23.65 2.35
CA ILE A 488 9.45 -24.30 1.04
C ILE A 488 10.52 -23.53 0.25
N CYS A 489 10.41 -22.20 0.22
CA CYS A 489 11.39 -21.32 -0.41
C CYS A 489 12.78 -21.49 0.20
N GLN A 490 12.89 -21.48 1.54
CA GLN A 490 14.15 -21.62 2.24
C GLN A 490 14.84 -22.96 1.94
N ASN A 491 14.08 -24.06 1.92
CA ASN A 491 14.61 -25.38 1.55
C ASN A 491 15.12 -25.42 0.12
N TYR A 492 14.41 -24.76 -0.81
CA TYR A 492 14.87 -24.63 -2.18
C TYR A 492 16.18 -23.84 -2.28
N VAL A 493 16.24 -22.66 -1.66
CA VAL A 493 17.44 -21.82 -1.63
C VAL A 493 18.64 -22.60 -1.08
N LYS A 494 18.47 -23.29 0.07
CA LYS A 494 19.52 -24.15 0.64
C LYS A 494 19.99 -25.23 -0.33
N THR A 495 19.07 -25.86 -1.04
CA THR A 495 19.39 -26.90 -2.04
C THR A 495 20.11 -26.33 -3.25
N ALA A 496 19.69 -25.16 -3.73
CA ALA A 496 20.33 -24.47 -4.86
C ALA A 496 21.76 -24.05 -4.50
N LEU A 497 21.97 -23.49 -3.30
CA LEU A 497 23.29 -23.12 -2.78
C LEU A 497 24.23 -24.35 -2.69
N LYS A 498 23.73 -25.48 -2.16
CA LYS A 498 24.50 -26.75 -2.11
C LYS A 498 24.90 -27.25 -3.50
N LYS A 499 24.11 -26.95 -4.53
CA LYS A 499 24.40 -27.28 -5.95
C LYS A 499 25.23 -26.21 -6.66
N GLY A 500 25.73 -25.21 -5.94
CA GLY A 500 26.65 -24.20 -6.48
C GLY A 500 25.97 -22.97 -7.09
N ALA A 501 24.66 -22.77 -6.89
CA ALA A 501 24.01 -21.52 -7.30
C ALA A 501 24.59 -20.32 -6.51
N LYS A 502 24.93 -19.24 -7.23
CA LYS A 502 25.50 -18.02 -6.63
C LYS A 502 24.76 -16.73 -7.01
N ASN A 503 23.93 -16.77 -8.05
CA ASN A 503 23.27 -15.60 -8.64
C ASN A 503 21.78 -15.61 -8.28
N PHE A 504 21.31 -14.58 -7.58
CA PHE A 504 19.93 -14.47 -7.14
C PHE A 504 19.36 -13.08 -7.40
N VAL A 505 18.06 -13.01 -7.71
CA VAL A 505 17.29 -11.78 -7.73
C VAL A 505 16.17 -11.88 -6.71
N LEU A 506 16.15 -10.96 -5.74
CA LEU A 506 15.16 -10.94 -4.67
C LEU A 506 14.16 -9.81 -4.94
N ASN A 507 12.88 -10.14 -5.06
CA ASN A 507 11.83 -9.17 -5.42
C ASN A 507 11.16 -8.54 -4.20
N SER A 508 11.73 -8.75 -3.01
CA SER A 508 11.49 -8.00 -1.78
C SER A 508 12.81 -7.88 -0.99
N PRO A 509 13.19 -6.71 -0.44
CA PRO A 509 14.47 -6.56 0.27
C PRO A 509 14.62 -7.52 1.44
N TRP A 510 13.51 -7.88 2.08
CA TRP A 510 13.48 -8.69 3.30
C TRP A 510 13.81 -10.16 3.05
N GLN A 511 13.68 -10.63 1.80
CA GLN A 511 14.05 -11.99 1.40
C GLN A 511 15.55 -12.28 1.57
N ILE A 512 16.37 -11.25 1.76
CA ILE A 512 17.80 -11.40 2.09
C ILE A 512 18.00 -12.25 3.36
N ALA A 513 17.02 -12.26 4.28
CA ALA A 513 17.04 -13.06 5.49
C ALA A 513 16.95 -14.58 5.25
N LEU A 514 16.64 -15.02 4.02
CA LEU A 514 16.64 -16.44 3.65
C LEU A 514 18.06 -16.99 3.40
N PHE A 515 19.08 -16.13 3.44
CA PHE A 515 20.48 -16.46 3.17
C PHE A 515 21.32 -16.26 4.43
N ASP A 516 22.11 -17.28 4.78
CA ASP A 516 22.96 -17.24 5.98
C ASP A 516 24.18 -16.32 5.78
N ASP A 517 24.75 -16.29 4.57
CA ASP A 517 25.93 -15.47 4.21
C ASP A 517 25.72 -14.76 2.86
N PRO A 518 24.86 -13.72 2.81
CA PRO A 518 24.54 -13.03 1.57
C PRO A 518 25.76 -12.32 0.93
N GLN A 519 26.78 -11.99 1.72
CA GLN A 519 27.96 -11.26 1.24
C GLN A 519 28.86 -12.09 0.31
N ARG A 520 28.78 -13.43 0.37
CA ARG A 520 29.51 -14.34 -0.53
C ARG A 520 28.76 -14.65 -1.82
N LEU A 521 27.57 -14.10 -2.00
CA LEU A 521 26.67 -14.39 -3.11
C LEU A 521 26.49 -13.13 -3.98
N ASN A 522 26.15 -13.34 -5.24
CA ASN A 522 25.77 -12.28 -6.14
C ASN A 522 24.25 -12.09 -6.09
N ILE A 523 23.79 -11.26 -5.15
CA ILE A 523 22.37 -11.04 -4.88
C ILE A 523 21.96 -9.65 -5.36
N TRP A 524 20.99 -9.59 -6.26
CA TRP A 524 20.45 -8.33 -6.77
C TRP A 524 19.04 -8.08 -6.23
N ALA A 525 18.73 -6.83 -5.90
CA ALA A 525 17.36 -6.42 -5.65
C ALA A 525 16.62 -6.39 -6.99
N GLY A 526 15.48 -7.06 -7.07
CA GLY A 526 14.66 -7.13 -8.27
C GLY A 526 13.76 -5.91 -8.44
N PRO A 527 13.14 -5.74 -9.63
CA PRO A 527 12.37 -4.54 -9.98
C PRO A 527 11.12 -4.33 -9.10
N PHE A 528 10.62 -5.38 -8.44
CA PHE A 528 9.49 -5.28 -7.49
C PHE A 528 9.90 -4.76 -6.10
N CYS A 529 11.19 -4.60 -5.82
CA CYS A 529 11.65 -3.83 -4.64
C CYS A 529 11.32 -2.34 -4.76
N ASN A 530 10.90 -1.88 -5.96
CA ASN A 530 10.49 -0.51 -6.25
C ASN A 530 11.56 0.54 -5.90
N ILE A 531 12.83 0.28 -6.27
CA ILE A 531 13.95 1.18 -5.99
C ILE A 531 13.92 2.38 -6.94
N THR A 532 13.99 3.61 -6.38
CA THR A 532 13.81 4.87 -7.13
C THR A 532 14.76 5.99 -6.74
N ASN A 533 15.69 5.74 -5.83
CA ASN A 533 16.69 6.71 -5.35
C ASN A 533 17.94 5.99 -4.83
N CYS A 534 19.05 6.70 -4.73
CA CYS A 534 20.37 6.15 -4.41
C CYS A 534 20.56 5.84 -2.93
N LEU A 535 19.82 6.49 -2.03
CA LEU A 535 19.83 6.19 -0.59
C LEU A 535 19.19 4.83 -0.31
N ALA A 536 18.13 4.48 -1.04
CA ALA A 536 17.55 3.14 -0.99
C ALA A 536 18.56 2.08 -1.50
N VAL A 537 19.34 2.40 -2.55
CA VAL A 537 20.43 1.54 -3.03
C VAL A 537 21.54 1.38 -2.00
N GLU A 538 21.91 2.47 -1.30
CA GLU A 538 22.87 2.41 -0.20
C GLU A 538 22.37 1.49 0.91
N MET A 539 21.07 1.56 1.23
CA MET A 539 20.49 0.67 2.22
C MET A 539 20.55 -0.80 1.79
N LEU A 540 20.28 -1.10 0.52
CA LEU A 540 20.44 -2.43 -0.04
C LEU A 540 21.89 -2.93 0.10
N LYS A 541 22.88 -2.08 -0.18
CA LYS A 541 24.30 -2.39 0.01
C LYS A 541 24.62 -2.76 1.45
N ARG A 542 24.12 -1.99 2.42
CA ARG A 542 24.35 -2.22 3.86
C ARG A 542 23.83 -3.58 4.32
N ILE A 543 22.72 -4.06 3.76
CA ILE A 543 22.11 -5.34 4.15
C ILE A 543 22.60 -6.55 3.32
N GLY A 544 23.51 -6.34 2.35
CA GLY A 544 24.22 -7.42 1.67
C GLY A 544 23.88 -7.61 0.18
N PHE A 545 23.18 -6.68 -0.46
CA PHE A 545 22.96 -6.73 -1.91
C PHE A 545 24.20 -6.28 -2.70
N SER A 546 24.40 -6.92 -3.85
CA SER A 546 25.48 -6.65 -4.80
C SER A 546 25.07 -5.77 -5.99
N GLY A 547 23.76 -5.59 -6.22
CA GLY A 547 23.21 -4.76 -7.30
C GLY A 547 21.71 -4.55 -7.14
N ALA A 548 21.12 -3.69 -7.99
CA ALA A 548 19.69 -3.41 -7.96
C ALA A 548 19.12 -3.17 -9.36
N ILE A 549 18.03 -3.86 -9.69
CA ILE A 549 17.19 -3.56 -10.84
C ILE A 549 16.15 -2.54 -10.38
N VAL A 550 16.21 -1.33 -10.93
CA VAL A 550 15.38 -0.21 -10.48
C VAL A 550 13.92 -0.35 -10.95
N SER A 551 13.03 0.42 -10.34
CA SER A 551 11.61 0.37 -10.68
C SER A 551 11.36 0.79 -12.15
N PRO A 552 10.61 -0.02 -12.93
CA PRO A 552 10.22 0.35 -14.30
C PRO A 552 9.13 1.43 -14.35
N GLU A 553 8.61 1.88 -13.20
CA GLU A 553 7.59 2.92 -13.12
C GLU A 553 8.16 4.35 -13.33
N LEU A 554 9.48 4.51 -13.30
CA LEU A 554 10.16 5.80 -13.37
C LEU A 554 10.09 6.44 -14.77
N GLU A 555 9.91 7.76 -14.81
CA GLU A 555 10.12 8.55 -16.01
C GLU A 555 11.61 8.67 -16.37
N SER A 556 11.88 8.92 -17.65
CA SER A 556 13.24 8.89 -18.23
C SER A 556 14.25 9.75 -17.47
N LYS A 557 13.90 10.98 -17.11
CA LYS A 557 14.80 11.90 -16.39
C LYS A 557 15.28 11.32 -15.06
N THR A 558 14.37 10.75 -14.27
CA THR A 558 14.74 10.15 -12.98
C THR A 558 15.48 8.84 -13.22
N LEU A 559 15.01 7.99 -14.13
CA LEU A 559 15.64 6.71 -14.43
C LEU A 559 17.10 6.86 -14.87
N LEU A 560 17.37 7.76 -15.82
CA LEU A 560 18.70 7.94 -16.43
C LEU A 560 19.70 8.65 -15.51
N SER A 561 19.25 9.34 -14.45
CA SER A 561 20.15 10.01 -13.50
C SER A 561 20.62 9.13 -12.33
N LEU A 562 19.93 8.01 -12.07
CA LEU A 562 20.24 7.14 -10.93
C LEU A 562 21.66 6.55 -10.95
N PRO A 563 22.21 6.06 -12.08
CA PRO A 563 23.53 5.43 -12.04
C PRO A 563 24.66 6.38 -11.62
N GLU A 564 24.52 7.70 -11.85
CA GLU A 564 25.54 8.70 -11.51
C GLU A 564 25.82 8.76 -10.00
N CYS A 565 24.79 8.56 -9.18
CA CYS A 565 24.84 8.68 -7.72
C CYS A 565 24.77 7.31 -7.01
N SER A 566 24.75 6.20 -7.76
CA SER A 566 24.59 4.86 -7.19
C SER A 566 25.89 4.31 -6.59
N CYS A 567 25.79 3.66 -5.43
CA CYS A 567 26.91 2.96 -4.80
C CYS A 567 27.00 1.46 -5.15
N LEU A 568 26.04 0.96 -5.95
CA LEU A 568 25.95 -0.40 -6.49
C LEU A 568 25.71 -0.37 -8.02
N PRO A 569 26.09 -1.42 -8.76
CA PRO A 569 25.67 -1.57 -10.15
C PRO A 569 24.14 -1.61 -10.25
N LEU A 570 23.61 -0.92 -11.27
CA LEU A 570 22.18 -0.84 -11.53
C LEU A 570 21.77 -1.59 -12.78
N GLY A 571 20.58 -2.17 -12.74
CA GLY A 571 19.90 -2.77 -13.88
C GLY A 571 18.56 -2.09 -14.17
N ALA A 572 18.07 -2.28 -15.39
CA ALA A 572 16.79 -1.76 -15.85
C ALA A 572 15.98 -2.84 -16.58
N VAL A 573 14.65 -2.77 -16.47
CA VAL A 573 13.74 -3.64 -17.23
C VAL A 573 13.53 -3.01 -18.61
N CYS A 574 13.98 -3.70 -19.66
CA CYS A 574 13.84 -3.23 -21.04
C CYS A 574 12.54 -3.71 -21.66
N ARG A 575 12.18 -4.98 -21.45
CA ARG A 575 10.94 -5.56 -21.98
C ARG A 575 10.25 -6.38 -20.92
N ALA A 576 8.93 -6.22 -20.75
CA ALA A 576 8.21 -7.04 -19.77
C ALA A 576 6.72 -7.20 -20.08
N ASN A 577 6.22 -8.44 -19.94
CA ASN A 577 4.83 -8.66 -19.61
C ASN A 577 4.62 -8.36 -18.11
N TRP A 578 4.45 -7.07 -17.77
CA TRP A 578 4.42 -6.63 -16.37
C TRP A 578 3.04 -6.87 -15.73
N PRO A 579 2.96 -7.50 -14.54
CA PRO A 579 1.70 -7.61 -13.82
C PRO A 579 1.30 -6.26 -13.23
N VAL A 580 0.13 -5.76 -13.61
CA VAL A 580 -0.41 -4.50 -13.06
C VAL A 580 -0.95 -4.65 -11.65
N ALA A 581 -1.27 -5.88 -11.23
CA ALA A 581 -1.67 -6.21 -9.88
C ALA A 581 -1.28 -7.64 -9.53
N ILE A 582 -0.84 -7.83 -8.29
CA ILE A 582 -0.67 -9.14 -7.67
C ILE A 582 -1.63 -9.20 -6.48
N SER A 583 -2.49 -10.22 -6.41
CA SER A 583 -3.46 -10.42 -5.32
C SER A 583 -3.34 -11.83 -4.72
N ARG A 584 -3.87 -12.01 -3.50
CA ARG A 584 -4.00 -13.33 -2.84
C ARG A 584 -5.29 -14.06 -3.24
N ILE A 585 -6.25 -13.33 -3.83
CA ILE A 585 -7.58 -13.85 -4.15
C ILE A 585 -8.06 -13.39 -5.52
N ALA A 586 -8.97 -14.15 -6.11
CA ALA A 586 -9.71 -13.80 -7.30
C ALA A 586 -11.23 -13.87 -7.04
N ALA A 587 -11.99 -13.12 -7.82
CA ALA A 587 -13.45 -13.22 -7.79
C ALA A 587 -13.89 -14.63 -8.25
N PRO A 588 -14.88 -15.26 -7.59
CA PRO A 588 -15.32 -16.61 -7.94
C PRO A 588 -15.86 -16.75 -9.37
N ASP A 589 -16.38 -15.65 -9.92
CA ASP A 589 -17.00 -15.52 -11.24
C ASP A 589 -16.05 -14.96 -12.31
N LEU A 590 -14.77 -14.76 -11.99
CA LEU A 590 -13.74 -14.38 -12.95
C LEU A 590 -13.09 -15.63 -13.56
N ASP A 591 -13.20 -15.80 -14.87
CA ASP A 591 -12.53 -16.87 -15.61
C ASP A 591 -11.02 -16.56 -15.72
N ILE A 592 -10.23 -17.22 -14.87
CA ILE A 592 -8.76 -17.15 -14.89
C ILE A 592 -8.22 -17.65 -16.23
N GLY A 593 -7.22 -16.95 -16.78
CA GLY A 593 -6.63 -17.25 -18.08
C GLY A 593 -7.39 -16.74 -19.30
N LYS A 594 -8.58 -16.15 -19.11
CA LYS A 594 -9.31 -15.44 -20.16
C LYS A 594 -9.16 -13.94 -20.02
N ASP A 595 -9.38 -13.22 -21.12
CA ASP A 595 -9.37 -11.78 -21.12
C ASP A 595 -10.64 -11.20 -20.49
N PHE A 596 -10.53 -9.98 -20.01
CA PHE A 596 -11.63 -9.14 -19.57
C PHE A 596 -11.33 -7.69 -19.97
N THR A 597 -12.39 -6.89 -20.12
CA THR A 597 -12.30 -5.52 -20.63
C THR A 597 -12.79 -4.52 -19.59
N SER A 598 -12.05 -3.43 -19.42
CA SER A 598 -12.45 -2.31 -18.56
C SER A 598 -13.46 -1.38 -19.26
N PRO A 599 -14.17 -0.49 -18.53
CA PRO A 599 -15.02 0.53 -19.13
C PRO A 599 -14.30 1.47 -20.10
N MET A 600 -12.97 1.54 -20.03
CA MET A 600 -12.13 2.39 -20.87
C MET A 600 -11.55 1.63 -22.09
N GLY A 601 -12.00 0.40 -22.35
CA GLY A 601 -11.52 -0.43 -23.48
C GLY A 601 -10.15 -1.07 -23.24
N GLU A 602 -9.68 -1.08 -22.00
CA GLU A 602 -8.43 -1.72 -21.60
C GLU A 602 -8.66 -3.23 -21.47
N VAL A 603 -7.80 -4.05 -22.07
CA VAL A 603 -7.92 -5.51 -22.04
C VAL A 603 -6.80 -6.11 -21.19
N ALA A 604 -7.15 -7.04 -20.32
CA ALA A 604 -6.22 -7.71 -19.41
C ALA A 604 -6.65 -9.15 -19.17
N TRP A 605 -5.75 -9.97 -18.61
CA TRP A 605 -6.06 -11.32 -18.13
C TRP A 605 -5.44 -11.54 -16.75
N THR A 606 -5.93 -12.55 -16.02
CA THR A 606 -5.34 -12.94 -14.73
C THR A 606 -4.79 -14.36 -14.83
N SER A 607 -3.58 -14.59 -14.31
CA SER A 607 -2.95 -15.92 -14.20
C SER A 607 -2.70 -16.26 -12.73
N LYS A 608 -2.73 -17.54 -12.37
CA LYS A 608 -2.47 -18.02 -11.01
C LYS A 608 -1.05 -18.56 -10.87
N TYR A 609 -0.34 -18.16 -9.82
CA TYR A 609 0.99 -18.65 -9.44
C TYR A 609 1.03 -18.93 -7.93
N ASN A 610 1.19 -20.20 -7.56
CA ASN A 610 1.10 -20.66 -6.17
C ASN A 610 -0.15 -20.10 -5.47
N ALA A 611 0.04 -19.32 -4.41
CA ALA A 611 -1.02 -18.69 -3.66
C ALA A 611 -1.41 -17.29 -4.17
N THR A 612 -0.89 -16.83 -5.30
CA THR A 612 -1.15 -15.49 -5.86
C THR A 612 -1.80 -15.52 -7.24
N TYR A 613 -2.48 -14.42 -7.56
CA TYR A 613 -3.07 -14.13 -8.87
C TYR A 613 -2.44 -12.86 -9.42
N HIS A 614 -1.97 -12.92 -10.66
CA HIS A 614 -1.26 -11.84 -11.32
C HIS A 614 -2.08 -11.38 -12.52
N THR A 615 -2.48 -10.11 -12.53
CA THR A 615 -3.23 -9.50 -13.62
C THR A 615 -2.29 -8.79 -14.58
N PHE A 616 -2.35 -9.15 -15.87
CA PHE A 616 -1.49 -8.62 -16.92
C PHE A 616 -2.31 -7.85 -17.96
N PRO A 617 -1.84 -6.68 -18.40
CA PRO A 617 -2.43 -5.96 -19.52
C PRO A 617 -2.03 -6.64 -20.84
N ASN A 618 -2.87 -6.52 -21.87
CA ASN A 618 -2.61 -7.15 -23.17
C ASN A 618 -1.58 -6.42 -24.06
N TRP A 619 -0.64 -5.70 -23.47
CA TRP A 619 0.54 -5.17 -24.17
C TRP A 619 1.75 -5.17 -23.22
N PRO A 620 2.97 -5.37 -23.74
CA PRO A 620 4.16 -5.37 -22.92
C PRO A 620 4.71 -3.95 -22.68
N LEU A 621 5.52 -3.81 -21.63
CA LEU A 621 6.53 -2.77 -21.52
C LEU A 621 7.59 -3.05 -22.60
N ASP A 622 7.98 -2.02 -23.35
CA ASP A 622 9.03 -2.12 -24.36
C ASP A 622 9.84 -0.81 -24.46
N LEU A 623 11.07 -0.88 -23.95
CA LEU A 623 12.11 0.15 -23.98
C LEU A 623 13.29 -0.29 -24.86
N SER A 624 13.09 -1.23 -25.79
CA SER A 624 14.18 -1.74 -26.65
C SER A 624 14.86 -0.62 -27.44
N SER A 625 14.09 0.38 -27.90
CA SER A 625 14.59 1.58 -28.57
C SER A 625 15.34 2.57 -27.67
N LYS A 626 15.37 2.32 -26.36
CA LYS A 626 16.00 3.14 -25.31
C LYS A 626 17.18 2.45 -24.64
N THR A 627 17.52 1.25 -25.10
CA THR A 627 18.63 0.46 -24.58
C THR A 627 19.94 1.23 -24.61
N ASP A 628 20.27 1.92 -25.70
CA ASP A 628 21.50 2.70 -25.80
C ASP A 628 21.53 3.87 -24.81
N GLU A 629 20.38 4.54 -24.59
CA GLU A 629 20.26 5.59 -23.58
C GLU A 629 20.51 5.04 -22.17
N LEU A 630 19.98 3.85 -21.85
CA LEU A 630 20.22 3.17 -20.57
C LEU A 630 21.70 2.76 -20.40
N LYS A 631 22.33 2.21 -21.45
CA LYS A 631 23.75 1.83 -21.45
C LYS A 631 24.64 3.06 -21.25
N GLN A 632 24.35 4.17 -21.95
CA GLN A 632 25.08 5.43 -21.81
C GLN A 632 24.93 6.05 -20.43
N ALA A 633 23.74 5.94 -19.82
CA ALA A 633 23.50 6.39 -18.45
C ALA A 633 24.30 5.59 -17.39
N GLY A 634 24.78 4.38 -17.72
CA GLY A 634 25.58 3.55 -16.83
C GLY A 634 24.86 2.36 -16.22
N PHE A 635 23.70 1.96 -16.76
CA PHE A 635 23.09 0.68 -16.41
C PHE A 635 23.94 -0.47 -16.97
N VAL A 636 24.22 -1.46 -16.13
CA VAL A 636 25.09 -2.61 -16.49
C VAL A 636 24.30 -3.90 -16.69
N MET A 637 23.02 -3.93 -16.33
CA MET A 637 22.15 -5.10 -16.51
C MET A 637 20.83 -4.68 -17.16
N LEU A 638 20.49 -5.31 -18.28
CA LEU A 638 19.25 -5.07 -19.00
C LEU A 638 18.41 -6.34 -18.97
N VAL A 639 17.17 -6.22 -18.52
CA VAL A 639 16.33 -7.38 -18.19
C VAL A 639 15.09 -7.43 -19.07
N ASN A 640 14.85 -8.60 -19.64
CA ASN A 640 13.62 -8.94 -20.35
C ASN A 640 12.82 -9.97 -19.55
N LEU A 641 11.60 -9.63 -19.15
CA LEU A 641 10.70 -10.49 -18.39
C LEU A 641 9.63 -11.08 -19.30
N PHE A 642 9.72 -12.38 -19.56
CA PHE A 642 8.76 -13.10 -20.41
C PHE A 642 7.70 -13.79 -19.58
N GLU A 643 6.45 -13.68 -20.02
CA GLU A 643 5.30 -14.35 -19.42
C GLU A 643 4.66 -15.35 -20.37
N ASN A 644 4.11 -16.43 -19.81
CA ASN A 644 3.30 -17.39 -20.55
C ASN A 644 1.94 -16.78 -20.86
N ILE A 645 1.72 -16.37 -22.10
CA ILE A 645 0.44 -15.83 -22.57
C ILE A 645 -0.56 -17.00 -22.73
N PRO A 646 -1.71 -16.99 -22.03
CA PRO A 646 -2.71 -18.03 -22.18
C PRO A 646 -3.26 -18.13 -23.61
N LYS A 647 -3.69 -19.33 -24.01
CA LYS A 647 -4.31 -19.56 -25.32
C LYS A 647 -5.56 -18.67 -25.47
N GLY A 648 -5.64 -17.94 -26.58
CA GLY A 648 -6.76 -17.05 -26.90
C GLY A 648 -6.51 -15.57 -26.55
N ILE A 649 -5.53 -15.28 -25.68
CA ILE A 649 -5.16 -13.89 -25.38
C ILE A 649 -4.40 -13.29 -26.57
N ARG A 650 -4.91 -12.17 -27.08
CA ARG A 650 -4.26 -11.40 -28.15
C ARG A 650 -3.49 -10.23 -27.57
N MET A 651 -2.18 -10.23 -27.76
CA MET A 651 -1.31 -9.11 -27.39
C MET A 651 -1.38 -8.02 -28.46
N LYS A 652 -1.57 -6.76 -28.05
CA LYS A 652 -1.49 -5.60 -28.94
C LYS A 652 -0.03 -5.36 -29.33
N SER A 653 0.21 -5.17 -30.62
CA SER A 653 1.50 -4.72 -31.14
C SER A 653 1.60 -3.20 -31.00
N ARG A 654 2.08 -2.74 -29.84
CA ARG A 654 2.36 -1.32 -29.60
C ARG A 654 3.57 -1.17 -28.68
N PRO A 655 4.44 -0.16 -28.90
CA PRO A 655 5.45 0.22 -27.92
C PRO A 655 4.74 0.73 -26.65
N GLY A 656 4.93 0.02 -25.54
CA GLY A 656 4.49 0.45 -24.22
C GLY A 656 5.68 1.00 -23.45
N THR A 657 6.08 2.25 -23.66
CA THR A 657 7.23 2.85 -22.96
C THR A 657 6.90 3.31 -21.55
N TRP A 658 6.04 2.58 -20.81
CA TRP A 658 5.44 2.94 -19.53
C TRP A 658 6.14 4.08 -18.78
N ASN A 659 5.45 5.21 -18.60
CA ASN A 659 5.93 6.42 -17.93
C ASN A 659 7.18 7.13 -18.50
N TRP A 660 7.86 6.61 -19.51
CA TRP A 660 9.11 7.20 -20.05
C TRP A 660 8.96 8.68 -20.41
N HIS A 661 7.87 9.05 -21.09
CA HIS A 661 7.56 10.43 -21.47
C HIS A 661 6.55 11.11 -20.54
N LEU A 662 6.37 10.60 -19.33
CA LEU A 662 5.32 11.05 -18.44
C LEU A 662 5.54 12.52 -18.02
N LYS A 663 4.63 13.38 -18.47
CA LYS A 663 4.42 14.73 -17.95
C LYS A 663 3.07 14.72 -17.24
N LEU A 664 3.07 14.41 -15.94
CA LEU A 664 1.85 14.57 -15.14
C LEU A 664 1.61 16.08 -14.97
N LEU A 665 0.46 16.55 -15.46
CA LEU A 665 -0.07 17.89 -15.20
C LEU A 665 -0.37 18.07 -13.70
#